data_AF-A0A448Z382-F1
#
_entry.id   AF-A0A448Z382-F1
#
_cell.length_a   1.000
_cell.length_b   1.000
_cell.length_c   1.000
_cell.angle_alpha   90.00
_cell.angle_beta   90.00
_cell.angle_gamma   90.00
#
_symmetry.space_group_name_H-M   'P 1'
#
loop_
_entity.id
_entity.type
_entity.pdbx_description
1 polymer ?
#
loop_
_entity_poly.entity_id
_entity_poly.type
_entity_poly.pdbx_seq_one_letter_code
_entity_poly.pdbx_strand_id
1 'polypeptide(L)'
;MEQPQRRNLSKQHGNLLLLAVAVLALASTTNVQAFSTPSWTKKAATTSRLHSSVGVTSNDASLSSAVGISERAFRRELGSQENLMLPRQYGVNADVVFPSMNHVSCATLTKDSAIPSAAALKHAISKVMEAHPLLRATVEGDGEPDERIDLFKMVRKGDNQPCTFAANESDLEACDVLRLINVEGGADELEASWRASFESDLDDGSTWCNVQGKSTPLWKLELHRSSGDGGAALLLSFNHAISDQSSASKLTDQILALASDYDQNKSEVSKTPAKQAIPPSLEESVLGTGNRFKDIQAGGFGLGTIRYIAGKALEEAKAPVILPDDAFNSQGGGLMGALTTISGNAAGGDDSKSGERTSALAFRSLSKETTEQLLGACRKNGVTITNALSAASTLVATDFVGNEASNKERNYKVLQSLDMRRFGARLDKGESVGCLAGSMDLMHGPLPDGSGRALLLDPSSEKLDRFWELAREGKQQTENFVDSDGPVHAVRVFDFAMTISDLNNLVHLTAQSKDSQGRAYSAGFTNAGVYERLDAFELEEEGTAKTSTQHGKYKIDDIYYAASNARSGSLYRFSCITVNGEMKFTFHPATPIVSEETNQKFADALLDVLRVVSGSDEELVSKTATANDSSPSGGDNNGNGDGPLGFLPKNSLVLAAAAIGSVAVLSHAGAYADFYSSIQEMKANVEDPADFSAALNFWIFFAVGHPILQPILWISDVLHGSPGPMVGDLVPLTFILGNVVAIAAITYIAEIRNAVNVAAVFAFFAYIGAGLDGQAGMGDFNLQIDDSYKGQIVKGCPAYEEVRQPSMNDFDLEKYQGLWYEQKFHDWTQFKEVYDTTLDIKLTDGGRGWIDDFAVKGPAPDSAPLSWDKSPVANGAHYFLFGRVDPNDPKGILREKGFGVEFPNYIVDVKKDPETGEYKEAIQFQCLERGGVRVFEGINFMSRNPTMTDSELDAMHKRAEQAGMYPYGASPEQMHRVATRPIDAPPIDNSWQAMWRFIGVDKLLELLTESIEDGGR
;
A
#
# COMPACT_ATOMS: atom_id res chain seq x y z
N MET A 1 8.72 48.70 -5.10
CA MET A 1 7.70 48.38 -6.13
C MET A 1 8.19 47.15 -6.85
N GLU A 2 7.82 45.96 -6.37
CA GLU A 2 7.90 44.69 -7.12
C GLU A 2 7.14 43.65 -6.29
N GLN A 3 6.06 43.11 -6.85
CA GLN A 3 5.21 42.08 -6.26
C GLN A 3 5.88 40.70 -6.40
N PRO A 4 5.84 39.83 -5.37
CA PRO A 4 6.10 38.41 -5.58
C PRO A 4 4.79 37.65 -5.87
N GLN A 5 4.74 37.00 -7.02
CA GLN A 5 3.66 36.12 -7.48
C GLN A 5 3.67 34.77 -6.72
N ARG A 6 2.49 34.34 -6.25
CA ARG A 6 2.23 33.04 -5.60
C ARG A 6 1.82 31.96 -6.63
N ARG A 7 2.30 30.71 -6.47
CA ARG A 7 1.94 29.51 -7.27
C ARG A 7 1.57 28.34 -6.35
N ASN A 8 0.61 27.50 -6.75
CA ASN A 8 0.03 26.38 -6.00
C ASN A 8 0.56 25.00 -6.45
N LEU A 9 0.80 24.07 -5.51
CA LEU A 9 1.20 22.66 -5.71
C LEU A 9 0.72 21.76 -4.54
N SER A 10 0.25 20.53 -4.82
CA SER A 10 0.51 19.28 -4.04
C SER A 10 0.00 18.00 -4.76
N LYS A 11 0.77 16.89 -4.74
CA LYS A 11 0.37 15.49 -5.07
C LYS A 11 1.37 14.49 -4.43
N GLN A 12 0.95 13.42 -3.75
CA GLN A 12 1.94 12.45 -3.19
C GLN A 12 1.63 10.95 -3.21
N HIS A 13 0.40 10.45 -3.06
CA HIS A 13 0.23 9.04 -2.61
C HIS A 13 -0.17 8.00 -3.67
N GLY A 14 -0.38 8.38 -4.94
CA GLY A 14 -0.89 7.47 -5.98
C GLY A 14 0.05 6.34 -6.43
N ASN A 15 1.37 6.51 -6.38
CA ASN A 15 2.27 5.62 -7.13
C ASN A 15 2.64 4.30 -6.42
N LEU A 16 2.50 4.21 -5.10
CA LEU A 16 2.79 2.97 -4.36
C LEU A 16 1.66 1.94 -4.50
N LEU A 17 0.41 2.43 -4.51
CA LEU A 17 -0.76 1.61 -4.81
C LEU A 17 -0.75 1.14 -6.27
N LEU A 18 -0.14 1.90 -7.18
CA LEU A 18 0.11 1.52 -8.57
C LEU A 18 1.12 0.36 -8.70
N LEU A 19 2.14 0.30 -7.82
CA LEU A 19 3.04 -0.86 -7.73
C LEU A 19 2.30 -2.08 -7.19
N ALA A 20 1.44 -1.91 -6.18
CA ALA A 20 0.55 -2.97 -5.70
C ALA A 20 -0.48 -3.39 -6.75
N VAL A 21 -1.05 -2.48 -7.56
CA VAL A 21 -1.90 -2.81 -8.73
C VAL A 21 -1.11 -3.58 -9.77
N ALA A 22 0.15 -3.20 -10.04
CA ALA A 22 1.02 -3.93 -10.95
C ALA A 22 1.34 -5.34 -10.45
N VAL A 23 1.46 -5.54 -9.13
CA VAL A 23 1.65 -6.85 -8.48
C VAL A 23 0.34 -7.64 -8.33
N LEU A 24 -0.82 -6.99 -8.21
CA LEU A 24 -2.13 -7.60 -7.94
C LEU A 24 -2.97 -7.86 -9.19
N ALA A 25 -2.73 -7.12 -10.28
CA ALA A 25 -3.15 -7.50 -11.62
C ALA A 25 -2.62 -8.89 -11.98
N LEU A 26 -1.43 -9.27 -11.46
CA LEU A 26 -0.77 -10.57 -11.64
C LEU A 26 -1.56 -11.81 -11.19
N ALA A 27 -2.68 -11.65 -10.47
CA ALA A 27 -3.31 -12.75 -9.73
C ALA A 27 -4.74 -13.17 -10.13
N SER A 28 -5.48 -12.48 -11.02
CA SER A 28 -6.98 -12.57 -10.99
C SER A 28 -7.79 -13.07 -12.21
N THR A 29 -7.22 -13.63 -13.28
CA THR A 29 -8.05 -14.10 -14.42
C THR A 29 -8.16 -15.63 -14.54
N THR A 30 -9.17 -16.23 -13.91
CA THR A 30 -9.83 -17.46 -14.43
C THR A 30 -11.34 -17.44 -14.14
N ASN A 31 -12.17 -17.37 -15.20
CA ASN A 31 -13.32 -18.24 -15.48
C ASN A 31 -14.27 -17.64 -16.53
N VAL A 32 -14.11 -18.09 -17.78
CA VAL A 32 -15.17 -18.08 -18.80
C VAL A 32 -15.41 -19.53 -19.19
N GLN A 33 -16.55 -20.11 -18.79
CA GLN A 33 -17.27 -21.07 -19.63
C GLN A 33 -18.74 -21.21 -19.23
N ALA A 34 -19.57 -21.32 -20.25
CA ALA A 34 -21.01 -21.16 -20.26
C ALA A 34 -21.77 -22.37 -19.69
N PHE A 35 -22.87 -22.10 -18.95
CA PHE A 35 -24.03 -23.00 -18.93
C PHE A 35 -25.34 -22.20 -18.82
N SER A 36 -26.32 -22.73 -19.54
CA SER A 36 -27.66 -22.20 -19.83
C SER A 36 -28.53 -21.89 -18.60
N THR A 37 -29.31 -20.81 -18.73
CA THR A 37 -30.44 -20.40 -17.88
C THR A 37 -31.43 -21.53 -17.56
N PRO A 38 -32.09 -21.46 -16.39
CA PRO A 38 -33.53 -21.18 -16.47
C PRO A 38 -34.01 -20.09 -15.49
N SER A 39 -34.94 -19.29 -16.02
CA SER A 39 -35.72 -18.24 -15.37
C SER A 39 -36.47 -18.71 -14.12
N TRP A 40 -36.38 -17.99 -12.99
CA TRP A 40 -37.48 -17.94 -12.02
C TRP A 40 -37.70 -16.52 -11.48
N THR A 41 -38.94 -16.09 -11.66
CA THR A 41 -39.58 -14.84 -11.26
C THR A 41 -39.62 -14.62 -9.75
N LYS A 42 -39.42 -13.36 -9.34
CA LYS A 42 -39.74 -12.81 -8.02
C LYS A 42 -41.16 -13.19 -7.57
N LYS A 43 -41.28 -13.81 -6.39
CA LYS A 43 -42.47 -13.69 -5.53
C LYS A 43 -42.08 -13.73 -4.05
N ALA A 44 -42.63 -12.78 -3.32
CA ALA A 44 -42.56 -12.65 -1.87
C ALA A 44 -43.40 -13.73 -1.15
N ALA A 45 -42.91 -14.20 0.00
CA ALA A 45 -43.62 -14.84 1.12
C ALA A 45 -42.57 -15.03 2.24
N THR A 46 -42.66 -14.47 3.45
CA THR A 46 -43.60 -14.78 4.55
C THR A 46 -43.82 -16.28 4.76
N THR A 47 -43.13 -16.87 5.75
CA THR A 47 -43.59 -18.01 6.60
C THR A 47 -42.45 -18.38 7.56
N SER A 48 -42.63 -18.24 8.88
CA SER A 48 -43.21 -19.20 9.82
C SER A 48 -42.26 -20.34 10.21
N ARG A 49 -41.95 -20.41 11.50
CA ARG A 49 -41.31 -21.53 12.19
C ARG A 49 -41.98 -22.86 11.83
N LEU A 50 -41.17 -23.82 11.39
CA LEU A 50 -41.49 -25.23 11.50
C LEU A 50 -40.19 -26.00 11.72
N HIS A 51 -40.12 -26.65 12.88
CA HIS A 51 -39.09 -27.63 13.21
C HIS A 51 -39.11 -28.77 12.17
N SER A 52 -37.98 -29.02 11.53
CA SER A 52 -37.65 -30.35 11.00
C SER A 52 -36.19 -30.65 11.30
N SER A 53 -35.99 -31.56 12.25
CA SER A 53 -34.74 -32.24 12.54
C SER A 53 -34.28 -33.02 11.31
N VAL A 54 -33.18 -32.59 10.70
CA VAL A 54 -32.37 -33.42 9.80
C VAL A 54 -31.03 -33.59 10.48
N GLY A 55 -30.77 -34.81 10.94
CA GLY A 55 -29.55 -35.20 11.63
C GLY A 55 -28.37 -35.14 10.66
N VAL A 56 -27.51 -34.14 10.86
CA VAL A 56 -26.12 -34.16 10.37
C VAL A 56 -25.32 -34.86 11.46
N THR A 57 -24.90 -36.10 11.20
CA THR A 57 -23.92 -36.80 12.04
C THR A 57 -22.55 -36.19 11.81
N SER A 58 -22.15 -35.27 12.69
CA SER A 58 -20.78 -34.78 12.82
C SER A 58 -19.92 -35.87 13.46
N ASN A 59 -19.11 -36.55 12.64
CA ASN A 59 -18.08 -37.50 13.08
C ASN A 59 -16.69 -36.85 13.06
N ASP A 60 -16.53 -35.73 13.78
CA ASP A 60 -15.21 -35.12 14.05
C ASP A 60 -15.07 -34.77 15.54
N ALA A 61 -15.27 -35.79 16.38
CA ALA A 61 -15.11 -35.68 17.83
C ALA A 61 -13.93 -36.53 18.39
N SER A 62 -12.97 -36.93 17.56
CA SER A 62 -11.90 -37.87 18.01
C SER A 62 -10.47 -37.35 17.91
N LEU A 63 -10.23 -36.04 17.93
CA LEU A 63 -8.88 -35.46 18.00
C LEU A 63 -8.56 -34.73 19.31
N SER A 64 -9.45 -34.74 20.32
CA SER A 64 -9.22 -34.05 21.59
C SER A 64 -8.62 -34.91 22.72
N SER A 65 -8.29 -36.18 22.50
CA SER A 65 -7.90 -37.09 23.60
C SER A 65 -6.40 -37.34 23.75
N ALA A 66 -5.51 -36.50 23.21
CA ALA A 66 -4.08 -36.81 23.23
C ALA A 66 -3.11 -35.62 23.43
N VAL A 67 -3.48 -34.54 24.13
CA VAL A 67 -2.54 -33.70 24.91
C VAL A 67 -3.34 -33.05 26.03
N GLY A 68 -2.97 -33.26 27.29
CA GLY A 68 -3.57 -32.56 28.44
C GLY A 68 -3.15 -31.09 28.48
N ILE A 69 -3.50 -30.31 27.47
CA ILE A 69 -3.32 -28.85 27.49
C ILE A 69 -4.38 -28.31 28.44
N SER A 70 -3.93 -27.76 29.56
CA SER A 70 -4.77 -27.00 30.48
C SER A 70 -5.58 -25.96 29.69
N GLU A 71 -6.90 -25.89 29.90
CA GLU A 71 -7.79 -24.89 29.27
C GLU A 71 -7.29 -23.43 29.45
N ARG A 72 -6.34 -23.20 30.36
CA ARG A 72 -5.77 -21.89 30.66
C ARG A 72 -4.65 -21.46 29.71
N ALA A 73 -3.97 -22.40 29.06
CA ALA A 73 -2.86 -22.11 28.15
C ALA A 73 -3.35 -22.04 26.70
N PHE A 74 -2.99 -20.98 25.99
CA PHE A 74 -3.27 -20.88 24.55
C PHE A 74 -2.12 -20.21 23.81
N ARG A 75 -2.09 -20.44 22.50
CA ARG A 75 -1.18 -19.81 21.57
C ARG A 75 -1.91 -19.56 20.25
N ARG A 76 -1.97 -18.29 19.82
CA ARG A 76 -2.57 -17.89 18.53
C ARG A 76 -1.67 -16.88 17.85
N GLU A 77 -1.30 -17.16 16.61
CA GLU A 77 -0.56 -16.23 15.79
C GLU A 77 -1.36 -14.94 15.54
N LEU A 78 -0.67 -13.79 15.53
CA LEU A 78 -1.32 -12.53 15.24
C LEU A 78 -1.79 -12.44 13.78
N GLY A 79 -2.90 -11.73 13.58
CA GLY A 79 -3.31 -11.26 12.27
C GLY A 79 -2.53 -10.04 11.82
N SER A 80 -2.69 -9.70 10.55
CA SER A 80 -2.06 -8.52 9.94
C SER A 80 -2.41 -7.23 10.67
N GLN A 81 -3.67 -7.03 11.06
CA GLN A 81 -4.09 -5.84 11.81
C GLN A 81 -3.45 -5.79 13.20
N GLU A 82 -3.42 -6.91 13.91
CA GLU A 82 -2.86 -7.01 15.25
C GLU A 82 -1.34 -6.74 15.22
N ASN A 83 -0.64 -7.27 14.22
CA ASN A 83 0.77 -7.01 13.97
C ASN A 83 1.08 -5.55 13.69
N LEU A 84 0.20 -4.82 12.98
CA LEU A 84 0.36 -3.38 12.76
C LEU A 84 0.21 -2.57 14.06
N MET A 85 -0.63 -3.03 14.99
CA MET A 85 -0.93 -2.31 16.24
C MET A 85 0.11 -2.53 17.34
N LEU A 86 0.86 -3.62 17.27
CA LEU A 86 1.96 -3.85 18.20
C LEU A 86 3.11 -2.85 17.99
N PRO A 87 3.83 -2.47 19.06
CA PRO A 87 5.11 -1.78 18.90
C PRO A 87 6.06 -2.68 18.12
N ARG A 88 6.71 -2.10 17.11
CA ARG A 88 7.58 -2.85 16.21
C ARG A 88 8.78 -3.37 16.99
N GLN A 89 9.02 -4.67 16.96
CA GLN A 89 10.17 -5.28 17.64
C GLN A 89 11.46 -5.24 16.79
N TYR A 90 11.35 -4.81 15.53
CA TYR A 90 12.44 -4.77 14.55
C TYR A 90 12.31 -3.56 13.62
N GLY A 91 13.38 -3.15 12.94
CA GLY A 91 13.35 -2.11 11.93
C GLY A 91 14.51 -2.29 10.96
N VAL A 92 14.50 -1.54 9.85
CA VAL A 92 15.65 -1.54 8.92
C VAL A 92 16.95 -1.19 9.66
N ASN A 93 16.83 -0.37 10.72
CA ASN A 93 17.86 -0.14 11.70
C ASN A 93 17.42 -0.73 13.06
N ALA A 94 18.29 -1.49 13.71
CA ALA A 94 18.02 -2.16 14.99
C ALA A 94 17.62 -1.18 16.13
N ASP A 95 17.96 0.10 16.00
CA ASP A 95 17.71 1.13 17.02
C ASP A 95 16.34 1.83 16.86
N VAL A 96 15.56 1.51 15.83
CA VAL A 96 14.29 2.19 15.55
C VAL A 96 13.13 1.42 16.18
N VAL A 97 12.65 1.92 17.32
CA VAL A 97 11.43 1.42 17.96
C VAL A 97 10.24 2.25 17.49
N PHE A 98 9.34 1.63 16.73
CA PHE A 98 8.04 2.24 16.44
C PHE A 98 7.14 2.06 17.66
N PRO A 99 6.57 3.13 18.23
CA PRO A 99 5.75 3.01 19.42
C PRO A 99 4.48 2.23 19.15
N SER A 100 3.93 1.65 20.21
CA SER A 100 2.69 0.90 20.15
C SER A 100 1.54 1.82 19.76
N MET A 101 0.59 1.30 18.97
CA MET A 101 -0.68 2.00 18.83
C MET A 101 -1.55 1.65 20.03
N ASN A 102 -1.69 2.59 20.97
CA ASN A 102 -2.58 2.40 22.12
C ASN A 102 -3.94 3.05 21.85
N HIS A 103 -4.93 2.63 22.63
CA HIS A 103 -6.14 3.41 22.81
C HIS A 103 -6.52 3.46 24.28
N VAL A 104 -7.24 4.50 24.64
CA VAL A 104 -7.69 4.77 26.01
C VAL A 104 -9.19 5.03 26.01
N SER A 105 -9.88 4.45 26.99
CA SER A 105 -11.31 4.67 27.25
C SER A 105 -11.49 5.09 28.71
N CYS A 106 -12.15 6.21 28.95
CA CYS A 106 -12.43 6.69 30.31
C CYS A 106 -13.93 6.79 30.53
N ALA A 107 -14.44 6.14 31.58
CA ALA A 107 -15.82 6.26 32.05
C ALA A 107 -15.86 7.02 33.37
N THR A 108 -16.56 8.15 33.41
CA THR A 108 -16.76 8.94 34.64
C THR A 108 -17.99 8.41 35.38
N LEU A 109 -17.91 8.34 36.71
CA LEU A 109 -19.04 7.99 37.56
C LEU A 109 -19.68 9.25 38.14
N THR A 110 -21.01 9.29 38.19
CA THR A 110 -21.77 10.42 38.74
C THR A 110 -21.36 10.70 40.19
N LYS A 111 -21.34 11.96 40.64
CA LYS A 111 -20.93 12.33 42.02
C LYS A 111 -21.72 11.62 43.12
N ASP A 112 -23.01 11.37 42.89
CA ASP A 112 -23.89 10.67 43.84
C ASP A 112 -23.77 9.13 43.76
N SER A 113 -22.96 8.62 42.84
CA SER A 113 -22.65 7.20 42.69
C SER A 113 -21.74 6.74 43.82
N ALA A 114 -21.90 5.50 44.25
CA ALA A 114 -20.86 4.89 45.07
C ALA A 114 -19.58 4.69 44.25
N ILE A 115 -18.44 4.66 44.94
CA ILE A 115 -17.15 4.33 44.34
C ILE A 115 -16.93 2.81 44.46
N PRO A 116 -16.58 2.10 43.38
CA PRO A 116 -16.22 0.69 43.45
C PRO A 116 -15.09 0.43 44.46
N SER A 117 -15.28 -0.56 45.32
CA SER A 117 -14.24 -0.94 46.27
C SER A 117 -13.07 -1.62 45.55
N ALA A 118 -11.85 -1.48 46.08
CA ALA A 118 -10.68 -2.13 45.52
C ALA A 118 -10.85 -3.66 45.45
N ALA A 119 -11.52 -4.25 46.43
CA ALA A 119 -11.81 -5.69 46.44
C ALA A 119 -12.80 -6.08 45.33
N ALA A 120 -13.87 -5.28 45.13
CA ALA A 120 -14.84 -5.50 44.06
C ALA A 120 -14.21 -5.41 42.68
N LEU A 121 -13.36 -4.40 42.44
CA LEU A 121 -12.65 -4.27 41.17
C LEU A 121 -11.66 -5.40 40.94
N LYS A 122 -10.87 -5.78 41.95
CA LYS A 122 -9.97 -6.94 41.82
C LYS A 122 -10.74 -8.20 41.46
N HIS A 123 -11.87 -8.44 42.12
CA HIS A 123 -12.71 -9.58 41.81
C HIS A 123 -13.28 -9.52 40.38
N ALA A 124 -13.85 -8.39 39.99
CA ALA A 124 -14.39 -8.19 38.64
C ALA A 124 -13.32 -8.40 37.57
N ILE A 125 -12.13 -7.83 37.76
CA ILE A 125 -10.97 -7.98 36.87
C ILE A 125 -10.56 -9.45 36.74
N SER A 126 -10.42 -10.17 37.86
CA SER A 126 -10.10 -11.61 37.83
C SER A 126 -11.13 -12.39 37.02
N LYS A 127 -12.42 -12.07 37.16
CA LYS A 127 -13.50 -12.73 36.42
C LYS A 127 -13.51 -12.42 34.93
N VAL A 128 -13.25 -11.18 34.53
CA VAL A 128 -13.17 -10.85 33.10
C VAL A 128 -11.90 -11.41 32.46
N MET A 129 -10.77 -11.47 33.17
CA MET A 129 -9.55 -12.13 32.68
C MET A 129 -9.73 -13.64 32.52
N GLU A 130 -10.49 -14.27 33.43
CA GLU A 130 -10.89 -15.68 33.31
C GLU A 130 -11.75 -15.90 32.05
N ALA A 131 -12.69 -15.00 31.80
CA ALA A 131 -13.66 -15.11 30.70
C ALA A 131 -13.11 -14.76 29.32
N HIS A 132 -12.19 -13.80 29.23
CA HIS A 132 -11.65 -13.27 27.97
C HIS A 132 -10.14 -13.56 27.87
N PRO A 133 -9.73 -14.62 27.15
CA PRO A 133 -8.35 -15.08 27.15
C PRO A 133 -7.32 -14.03 26.72
N LEU A 134 -7.66 -13.13 25.78
CA LEU A 134 -6.73 -12.08 25.33
C LEU A 134 -6.32 -11.08 26.41
N LEU A 135 -7.11 -10.90 27.48
CA LEU A 135 -6.73 -10.04 28.61
C LEU A 135 -5.58 -10.63 29.45
N ARG A 136 -5.22 -11.90 29.21
CA ARG A 136 -4.08 -12.59 29.81
C ARG A 136 -2.94 -12.82 28.81
N ALA A 137 -3.11 -12.39 27.56
CA ALA A 137 -2.11 -12.62 26.52
C ALA A 137 -0.86 -11.77 26.75
N THR A 138 0.29 -12.36 26.47
CA THR A 138 1.54 -11.67 26.15
C THR A 138 1.88 -11.92 24.68
N VAL A 139 2.85 -11.18 24.15
CA VAL A 139 3.35 -11.39 22.78
C VAL A 139 4.65 -12.18 22.85
N GLU A 140 4.71 -13.27 22.10
CA GLU A 140 5.93 -14.02 21.82
C GLU A 140 6.33 -13.83 20.36
N GLY A 141 7.64 -13.90 20.08
CA GLY A 141 8.18 -13.66 18.73
C GLY A 141 8.41 -12.18 18.47
N ASP A 142 9.33 -11.89 17.55
CA ASP A 142 9.63 -10.53 17.09
C ASP A 142 8.87 -10.15 15.83
N GLY A 143 8.39 -11.14 15.07
CA GLY A 143 7.70 -10.96 13.79
C GLY A 143 8.63 -10.48 12.69
N GLU A 144 9.96 -10.60 12.86
CA GLU A 144 10.96 -10.23 11.85
C GLU A 144 10.94 -11.29 10.73
N PRO A 145 10.84 -10.91 9.44
CA PRO A 145 10.92 -11.88 8.36
C PRO A 145 12.31 -12.51 8.30
N ASP A 146 12.41 -13.73 7.75
CA ASP A 146 13.69 -14.44 7.59
C ASP A 146 14.67 -13.62 6.74
N GLU A 147 14.14 -12.99 5.70
CA GLU A 147 14.89 -12.18 4.75
C GLU A 147 13.99 -11.09 4.15
N ARG A 148 14.63 -9.98 3.75
CA ARG A 148 14.00 -8.99 2.86
C ARG A 148 14.68 -9.08 1.49
N ILE A 149 13.92 -9.53 0.49
CA ILE A 149 14.48 -10.07 -0.76
C ILE A 149 14.54 -9.06 -1.92
N ASP A 150 13.96 -7.88 -1.76
CA ASP A 150 14.04 -6.82 -2.76
C ASP A 150 15.14 -5.81 -2.42
N LEU A 151 15.61 -5.12 -3.47
CA LEU A 151 16.64 -4.07 -3.38
C LEU A 151 16.30 -2.99 -2.32
N PHE A 152 15.02 -2.80 -2.06
CA PHE A 152 14.50 -1.76 -1.20
C PHE A 152 14.12 -2.22 0.22
N LYS A 153 14.31 -3.51 0.53
CA LYS A 153 13.94 -4.12 1.81
C LYS A 153 12.47 -3.90 2.18
N MET A 154 11.57 -3.94 1.20
CA MET A 154 10.14 -3.83 1.36
C MET A 154 9.41 -5.16 1.16
N VAL A 155 10.03 -6.19 0.58
CA VAL A 155 9.42 -7.50 0.32
C VAL A 155 9.95 -8.51 1.31
N ARG A 156 9.03 -9.12 2.06
CA ARG A 156 9.32 -10.10 3.11
C ARG A 156 9.38 -11.52 2.54
N LYS A 157 10.37 -12.30 2.95
CA LYS A 157 10.42 -13.76 2.72
C LYS A 157 10.48 -14.46 4.07
N GLY A 158 9.53 -15.37 4.29
CA GLY A 158 9.43 -16.16 5.51
C GLY A 158 9.08 -15.35 6.76
N ASP A 159 8.80 -16.08 7.84
CA ASP A 159 8.52 -15.55 9.17
C ASP A 159 8.84 -16.67 10.18
N ASN A 160 10.12 -16.88 10.49
CA ASN A 160 10.54 -17.94 11.41
C ASN A 160 10.10 -17.68 12.86
N GLN A 161 9.75 -16.44 13.20
CA GLN A 161 9.38 -16.00 14.55
C GLN A 161 8.12 -15.13 14.52
N PRO A 162 6.99 -15.67 14.03
CA PRO A 162 5.76 -14.89 13.90
C PRO A 162 5.31 -14.42 15.28
N CYS A 163 4.91 -13.15 15.36
CA CYS A 163 4.31 -12.65 16.58
C CYS A 163 3.08 -13.49 16.92
N THR A 164 3.01 -13.92 18.17
CA THR A 164 2.01 -14.86 18.64
C THR A 164 1.48 -14.39 19.99
N PHE A 165 0.16 -14.30 20.14
CA PHE A 165 -0.46 -14.19 21.44
C PHE A 165 -0.30 -15.51 22.16
N ALA A 166 0.38 -15.46 23.30
CA ALA A 166 0.52 -16.59 24.18
C ALA A 166 -0.04 -16.22 25.55
N ALA A 167 -0.83 -17.10 26.13
CA ALA A 167 -0.98 -17.12 27.57
C ALA A 167 -0.50 -18.49 28.03
N ASN A 168 0.53 -18.48 28.86
CA ASN A 168 0.83 -19.65 29.68
C ASN A 168 -0.22 -19.72 30.80
N GLU A 169 -0.13 -20.68 31.72
CA GLU A 169 -0.96 -20.65 32.94
C GLU A 169 -0.76 -19.38 33.81
N SER A 170 0.12 -18.47 33.35
CA SER A 170 0.44 -17.08 33.72
C SER A 170 -0.04 -16.57 35.08
N ASP A 171 0.94 -16.03 35.80
CA ASP A 171 0.82 -15.30 37.07
C ASP A 171 0.13 -13.93 36.97
N LEU A 172 -0.46 -13.53 35.83
CA LEU A 172 -1.14 -12.23 35.72
C LEU A 172 -2.40 -12.22 36.59
N GLU A 173 -2.34 -11.45 37.67
CA GLU A 173 -3.42 -11.24 38.60
C GLU A 173 -4.07 -9.87 38.39
N ALA A 174 -5.25 -9.68 38.99
CA ALA A 174 -5.93 -8.39 38.96
C ALA A 174 -5.09 -7.24 39.54
N CYS A 175 -4.12 -7.55 40.42
CA CYS A 175 -3.21 -6.55 40.99
C CYS A 175 -2.19 -6.01 39.99
N ASP A 176 -1.87 -6.75 38.92
CA ASP A 176 -0.89 -6.34 37.91
C ASP A 176 -1.47 -5.31 36.95
N VAL A 177 -2.79 -5.32 36.77
CA VAL A 177 -3.51 -4.42 35.86
C VAL A 177 -4.25 -3.30 36.58
N LEU A 178 -4.59 -3.44 37.86
CA LEU A 178 -5.34 -2.42 38.61
C LEU A 178 -4.43 -1.41 39.31
N ARG A 179 -4.60 -0.13 38.99
CA ARG A 179 -4.00 0.99 39.72
C ARG A 179 -5.08 1.82 40.42
N LEU A 180 -4.82 2.18 41.67
CA LEU A 180 -5.73 3.03 42.47
C LEU A 180 -5.08 4.39 42.68
N ILE A 181 -5.74 5.44 42.21
CA ILE A 181 -5.24 6.82 42.28
C ILE A 181 -6.18 7.62 43.18
N ASN A 182 -5.68 8.01 44.36
CA ASN A 182 -6.41 8.89 45.26
C ASN A 182 -6.12 10.34 44.87
N VAL A 183 -7.16 11.10 44.58
CA VAL A 183 -7.06 12.51 44.22
C VAL A 183 -7.50 13.35 45.39
N GLU A 184 -6.60 14.21 45.87
CA GLU A 184 -6.92 15.24 46.85
C GLU A 184 -7.58 16.42 46.14
N GLY A 185 -8.87 16.65 46.39
CA GLY A 185 -9.62 17.72 45.73
C GLY A 185 -11.05 17.32 45.36
N GLY A 186 -11.75 18.23 44.68
CA GLY A 186 -13.10 18.04 44.17
C GLY A 186 -13.11 17.48 42.75
N ALA A 187 -14.15 17.85 41.99
CA ALA A 187 -14.34 17.38 40.62
C ALA A 187 -13.25 17.85 39.64
N ASP A 188 -12.74 19.08 39.79
CA ASP A 188 -11.76 19.65 38.88
C ASP A 188 -10.40 18.93 39.00
N GLU A 189 -9.97 18.62 40.22
CA GLU A 189 -8.75 17.83 40.46
C GLU A 189 -8.91 16.39 39.98
N LEU A 190 -10.09 15.80 40.16
CA LEU A 190 -10.40 14.47 39.62
C LEU A 190 -10.31 14.47 38.09
N GLU A 191 -10.88 15.48 37.44
CA GLU A 191 -10.85 15.67 36.00
C GLU A 191 -9.43 15.84 35.47
N ALA A 192 -8.65 16.71 36.11
CA ALA A 192 -7.24 16.90 35.79
C ALA A 192 -6.43 15.60 35.94
N SER A 193 -6.72 14.81 36.98
CA SER A 193 -6.01 13.56 37.25
C SER A 193 -6.23 12.50 36.17
N TRP A 194 -7.49 12.19 35.82
CA TRP A 194 -7.73 11.16 34.80
C TRP A 194 -7.34 11.64 33.41
N ARG A 195 -7.46 12.94 33.11
CA ARG A 195 -7.01 13.49 31.81
C ARG A 195 -5.50 13.39 31.63
N ALA A 196 -4.72 13.64 32.67
CA ALA A 196 -3.27 13.47 32.63
C ALA A 196 -2.88 12.00 32.36
N SER A 197 -3.52 11.04 33.03
CA SER A 197 -3.33 9.61 32.72
C SER A 197 -3.78 9.27 31.30
N PHE A 198 -4.92 9.81 30.85
CA PHE A 198 -5.46 9.59 29.50
C PHE A 198 -4.46 10.02 28.43
N GLU A 199 -3.92 11.22 28.55
CA GLU A 199 -2.93 11.77 27.62
C GLU A 199 -1.64 10.96 27.62
N SER A 200 -1.11 10.66 28.80
CA SER A 200 0.12 9.89 28.95
C SER A 200 -0.02 8.49 28.33
N ASP A 201 -1.11 7.78 28.63
CA ASP A 201 -1.29 6.40 28.19
C ASP A 201 -1.59 6.26 26.70
N LEU A 202 -2.17 7.30 26.10
CA LEU A 202 -2.56 7.29 24.70
C LEU A 202 -1.35 7.16 23.78
N ASP A 203 -0.27 7.89 24.05
CA ASP A 203 0.93 7.88 23.19
C ASP A 203 2.15 7.20 23.83
N ASP A 204 2.12 6.92 25.14
CA ASP A 204 3.19 6.22 25.86
C ASP A 204 2.68 4.96 26.57
N GLY A 205 2.92 3.81 25.92
CA GLY A 205 2.66 2.48 26.49
C GLY A 205 3.81 1.93 27.34
N SER A 206 4.97 2.60 27.41
CA SER A 206 6.21 2.00 27.93
C SER A 206 6.12 1.57 29.40
N THR A 207 5.25 2.20 30.19
CA THR A 207 5.10 1.94 31.63
C THR A 207 4.07 0.85 31.97
N TRP A 208 3.31 0.34 31.00
CA TRP A 208 2.23 -0.63 31.25
C TRP A 208 2.01 -1.67 30.15
N CYS A 209 2.52 -1.46 28.93
CA CYS A 209 2.44 -2.38 27.79
C CYS A 209 3.81 -2.52 27.10
N ASN A 210 4.78 -3.08 27.82
CA ASN A 210 6.07 -3.44 27.26
C ASN A 210 6.02 -4.85 26.67
N VAL A 211 5.84 -4.95 25.35
CA VAL A 211 5.76 -6.25 24.64
C VAL A 211 7.05 -7.05 24.66
N GLN A 212 8.20 -6.41 24.92
CA GLN A 212 9.48 -7.12 25.07
C GLN A 212 9.56 -7.85 26.42
N GLY A 213 8.75 -7.43 27.40
CA GLY A 213 8.66 -8.08 28.70
C GLY A 213 7.68 -9.25 28.67
N LYS A 214 8.17 -10.48 28.93
CA LYS A 214 7.36 -11.71 28.96
C LYS A 214 6.22 -11.75 29.97
N SER A 215 6.12 -10.76 30.86
CA SER A 215 5.13 -10.70 31.94
C SER A 215 4.36 -9.38 32.00
N THR A 216 4.51 -8.51 31.00
CA THR A 216 3.79 -7.22 31.01
C THR A 216 2.40 -7.40 30.42
N PRO A 217 1.32 -6.97 31.09
CA PRO A 217 -0.01 -7.04 30.51
C PRO A 217 -0.10 -6.11 29.28
N LEU A 218 -0.99 -6.44 28.35
CA LEU A 218 -1.27 -5.60 27.18
C LEU A 218 -2.39 -4.57 27.45
N TRP A 219 -2.78 -4.42 28.71
CA TRP A 219 -3.81 -3.49 29.18
C TRP A 219 -3.65 -3.17 30.67
N LYS A 220 -4.33 -2.10 31.11
CA LYS A 220 -4.49 -1.77 32.53
C LYS A 220 -5.83 -1.09 32.80
N LEU A 221 -6.22 -1.04 34.07
CA LEU A 221 -7.34 -0.28 34.60
C LEU A 221 -6.86 0.64 35.73
N GLU A 222 -7.12 1.94 35.62
CA GLU A 222 -6.92 2.91 36.69
C GLU A 222 -8.27 3.34 37.27
N LEU A 223 -8.38 3.34 38.61
CA LEU A 223 -9.49 3.97 39.33
C LEU A 223 -8.99 5.27 39.96
N HIS A 224 -9.39 6.41 39.39
CA HIS A 224 -9.21 7.72 40.00
C HIS A 224 -10.39 7.99 40.92
N ARG A 225 -10.14 8.35 42.17
CA ARG A 225 -11.19 8.63 43.16
C ARG A 225 -10.88 9.88 43.98
N SER A 226 -11.85 10.79 44.03
CA SER A 226 -11.77 12.01 44.84
C SER A 226 -12.03 11.70 46.31
N SER A 227 -11.23 12.28 47.20
CA SER A 227 -11.47 12.22 48.66
C SER A 227 -12.51 13.23 49.16
N GLY A 228 -12.83 14.26 48.37
CA GLY A 228 -13.75 15.34 48.74
C GLY A 228 -15.19 15.12 48.30
N ASP A 229 -15.42 15.04 46.98
CA ASP A 229 -16.76 15.14 46.36
C ASP A 229 -17.40 13.78 46.04
N GLY A 230 -16.72 12.67 46.33
CA GLY A 230 -17.24 11.31 46.08
C GLY A 230 -17.23 10.84 44.61
N GLY A 231 -16.72 11.65 43.68
CA GLY A 231 -16.58 11.28 42.27
C GLY A 231 -15.47 10.25 41.99
N ALA A 232 -15.61 9.49 40.90
CA ALA A 232 -14.59 8.58 40.42
C ALA A 232 -14.56 8.47 38.88
N ALA A 233 -13.43 8.02 38.33
CA ALA A 233 -13.28 7.72 36.91
C ALA A 233 -12.55 6.38 36.74
N LEU A 234 -13.05 5.54 35.83
CA LEU A 234 -12.41 4.30 35.39
C LEU A 234 -11.72 4.55 34.06
N LEU A 235 -10.40 4.41 34.02
CA LEU A 235 -9.59 4.60 32.82
C LEU A 235 -9.00 3.27 32.39
N LEU A 236 -9.42 2.77 31.22
CA LEU A 236 -8.91 1.56 30.60
C LEU A 236 -7.95 1.93 29.48
N SER A 237 -6.74 1.40 29.54
CA SER A 237 -5.70 1.61 28.52
C SER A 237 -5.33 0.26 27.93
N PHE A 238 -5.28 0.17 26.60
CA PHE A 238 -5.01 -1.08 25.88
C PHE A 238 -4.00 -0.86 24.77
N ASN A 239 -3.14 -1.85 24.55
CA ASN A 239 -2.56 -2.02 23.23
C ASN A 239 -3.70 -2.28 22.24
N HIS A 240 -3.71 -1.57 21.12
CA HIS A 240 -4.82 -1.67 20.17
C HIS A 240 -4.88 -3.04 19.48
N ALA A 241 -3.85 -3.88 19.59
CA ALA A 241 -3.86 -5.25 19.07
C ALA A 241 -4.83 -6.20 19.80
N ILE A 242 -5.20 -5.93 21.05
CA ILE A 242 -6.08 -6.84 21.83
C ILE A 242 -7.50 -6.30 22.03
N SER A 243 -7.79 -5.08 21.64
CA SER A 243 -9.08 -4.44 21.91
C SER A 243 -9.39 -3.35 20.88
N ASP A 244 -10.67 -2.99 20.77
CA ASP A 244 -11.18 -1.85 20.03
C ASP A 244 -12.19 -1.05 20.89
N GLN A 245 -12.72 0.05 20.37
CA GLN A 245 -13.67 0.89 21.11
C GLN A 245 -14.91 0.11 21.61
N SER A 246 -15.43 -0.82 20.81
CA SER A 246 -16.56 -1.64 21.21
C SER A 246 -16.19 -2.58 22.36
N SER A 247 -15.01 -3.20 22.29
CA SER A 247 -14.51 -4.12 23.33
C SER A 247 -14.28 -3.39 24.64
N ALA A 248 -13.65 -2.20 24.60
CA ALA A 248 -13.45 -1.36 25.77
C ALA A 248 -14.78 -0.97 26.44
N SER A 249 -15.78 -0.57 25.64
CA SER A 249 -17.11 -0.19 26.15
C SER A 249 -17.83 -1.36 26.83
N LYS A 250 -17.83 -2.54 26.20
CA LYS A 250 -18.44 -3.75 26.76
C LYS A 250 -17.71 -4.25 28.00
N LEU A 251 -16.39 -4.08 28.06
CA LEU A 251 -15.61 -4.47 29.22
C LEU A 251 -15.87 -3.54 30.41
N THR A 252 -16.03 -2.23 30.19
CA THR A 252 -16.48 -1.29 31.23
C THR A 252 -17.82 -1.71 31.83
N ASP A 253 -18.80 -2.05 30.99
CA ASP A 253 -20.11 -2.55 31.41
C ASP A 253 -20.00 -3.79 32.31
N GLN A 254 -19.26 -4.80 31.84
CA GLN A 254 -19.10 -6.07 32.55
C GLN A 254 -18.35 -5.89 33.89
N ILE A 255 -17.29 -5.09 33.93
CA ILE A 255 -16.54 -4.81 35.16
C ILE A 255 -17.43 -4.14 36.20
N LEU A 256 -18.22 -3.13 35.83
CA LEU A 256 -19.09 -2.43 36.76
C LEU A 256 -20.25 -3.30 37.23
N ALA A 257 -20.82 -4.14 36.36
CA ALA A 257 -21.85 -5.11 36.73
C ALA A 257 -21.34 -6.11 37.77
N LEU A 258 -20.15 -6.70 37.55
CA LEU A 258 -19.53 -7.66 38.47
C LEU A 258 -19.10 -7.00 39.79
N ALA A 259 -18.53 -5.80 39.73
CA ALA A 259 -18.16 -5.06 40.93
C ALA A 259 -19.41 -4.74 41.78
N SER A 260 -20.53 -4.40 41.13
CA SER A 260 -21.78 -4.13 41.83
C SER A 260 -22.35 -5.39 42.48
N ASP A 261 -22.31 -6.53 41.78
CA ASP A 261 -22.76 -7.82 42.31
C ASP A 261 -21.92 -8.22 43.53
N TYR A 262 -20.59 -8.08 43.45
CA TYR A 262 -19.68 -8.37 44.56
C TYR A 262 -19.97 -7.50 45.80
N ASP A 263 -20.13 -6.19 45.62
CA ASP A 263 -20.41 -5.26 46.71
C ASP A 263 -21.78 -5.53 47.38
N GLN A 264 -22.75 -6.09 46.64
CA GLN A 264 -24.07 -6.47 47.16
C GLN A 264 -24.04 -7.80 47.93
N ASN A 265 -23.37 -8.82 47.37
CA ASN A 265 -23.43 -10.19 47.89
C ASN A 265 -22.24 -10.60 48.77
N LYS A 266 -21.23 -9.74 48.91
CA LYS A 266 -20.12 -9.84 49.89
C LYS A 266 -19.28 -11.14 49.84
N SER A 267 -19.30 -11.91 48.75
CA SER A 267 -18.30 -12.94 48.32
C SER A 267 -18.92 -14.07 47.49
N GLU A 268 -20.23 -14.29 47.57
CA GLU A 268 -20.95 -15.23 46.70
C GLU A 268 -21.45 -14.46 45.47
N VAL A 269 -20.72 -14.56 44.36
CA VAL A 269 -21.10 -13.87 43.12
C VAL A 269 -22.20 -14.65 42.44
N SER A 270 -23.31 -13.96 42.15
CA SER A 270 -24.46 -14.53 41.44
C SER A 270 -24.27 -14.50 39.92
N LYS A 271 -23.36 -13.65 39.44
CA LYS A 271 -23.08 -13.40 38.02
C LYS A 271 -21.70 -13.90 37.60
N THR A 272 -21.65 -14.95 36.79
CA THR A 272 -20.40 -15.43 36.17
C THR A 272 -20.37 -15.02 34.71
N PRO A 273 -19.31 -14.37 34.21
CA PRO A 273 -19.14 -14.15 32.78
C PRO A 273 -19.06 -15.47 32.00
N ALA A 274 -19.75 -15.54 30.86
CA ALA A 274 -19.61 -16.69 29.97
C ALA A 274 -18.17 -16.75 29.44
N LYS A 275 -17.52 -17.91 29.58
CA LYS A 275 -16.17 -18.13 29.05
C LYS A 275 -16.16 -18.02 27.53
N GLN A 276 -15.20 -17.25 27.01
CA GLN A 276 -15.03 -17.01 25.58
C GLN A 276 -13.84 -17.80 25.04
N ALA A 277 -13.94 -18.20 23.77
CA ALA A 277 -12.76 -18.64 23.02
C ALA A 277 -11.83 -17.44 22.78
N ILE A 278 -10.58 -17.72 22.41
CA ILE A 278 -9.74 -16.67 21.84
C ILE A 278 -10.39 -16.16 20.54
N PRO A 279 -10.60 -14.84 20.37
CA PRO A 279 -11.14 -14.33 19.12
C PRO A 279 -10.23 -14.67 17.94
N PRO A 280 -10.82 -14.90 16.75
CA PRO A 280 -10.09 -14.91 15.51
C PRO A 280 -9.44 -13.55 15.24
N SER A 281 -8.43 -13.50 14.38
CA SER A 281 -7.91 -12.22 13.89
C SER A 281 -8.97 -11.49 13.04
N LEU A 282 -8.75 -10.20 12.74
CA LEU A 282 -9.63 -9.44 11.84
C LEU A 282 -9.80 -10.15 10.48
N GLU A 283 -8.69 -10.64 9.93
CA GLU A 283 -8.62 -11.33 8.65
C GLU A 283 -9.41 -12.63 8.71
N GLU A 284 -9.22 -13.45 9.74
CA GLU A 284 -9.99 -14.68 9.91
C GLU A 284 -11.49 -14.39 10.13
N SER A 285 -11.82 -13.36 10.91
CA SER A 285 -13.21 -13.00 11.21
C SER A 285 -13.97 -12.56 9.96
N VAL A 286 -13.33 -11.80 9.07
CA VAL A 286 -13.94 -11.26 7.85
C VAL A 286 -13.79 -12.23 6.67
N LEU A 287 -12.61 -12.80 6.45
CA LEU A 287 -12.31 -13.66 5.29
C LEU A 287 -12.65 -15.14 5.53
N GLY A 288 -12.78 -15.56 6.79
CA GLY A 288 -12.91 -16.96 7.20
C GLY A 288 -11.57 -17.60 7.58
N THR A 289 -11.62 -18.65 8.40
CA THR A 289 -10.43 -19.39 8.84
C THR A 289 -9.70 -20.02 7.65
N GLY A 290 -8.37 -19.90 7.63
CA GLY A 290 -7.54 -20.41 6.52
C GLY A 290 -7.62 -19.59 5.23
N ASN A 291 -8.21 -18.38 5.28
CA ASN A 291 -8.30 -17.47 4.15
C ASN A 291 -7.45 -16.20 4.34
N ARG A 292 -6.43 -16.25 5.20
CA ARG A 292 -5.37 -15.22 5.22
C ARG A 292 -4.50 -15.39 3.99
N PHE A 293 -3.82 -14.34 3.57
CA PHE A 293 -3.04 -14.34 2.34
C PHE A 293 -1.98 -15.43 2.32
N LYS A 294 -1.28 -15.61 3.44
CA LYS A 294 -0.29 -16.69 3.61
C LYS A 294 -0.90 -18.10 3.61
N ASP A 295 -2.20 -18.23 3.89
CA ASP A 295 -2.91 -19.51 3.96
C ASP A 295 -3.59 -19.86 2.61
N ILE A 296 -3.79 -18.88 1.72
CA ILE A 296 -4.49 -19.06 0.45
C ILE A 296 -3.56 -19.59 -0.65
N GLN A 297 -4.00 -20.68 -1.30
CA GLN A 297 -3.50 -21.10 -2.62
C GLN A 297 -4.19 -20.28 -3.72
N ALA A 298 -3.51 -19.27 -4.28
CA ALA A 298 -3.78 -18.46 -5.50
C ALA A 298 -5.19 -17.85 -5.76
N GLY A 299 -6.30 -18.49 -5.40
CA GLY A 299 -7.69 -18.09 -5.73
C GLY A 299 -8.30 -16.97 -4.86
N GLY A 300 -7.54 -16.37 -3.94
CA GLY A 300 -8.04 -15.34 -3.03
C GLY A 300 -8.27 -13.97 -3.69
N PHE A 301 -7.56 -13.67 -4.77
CA PHE A 301 -7.62 -12.40 -5.48
C PHE A 301 -8.55 -12.47 -6.68
N GLY A 302 -9.83 -12.17 -6.45
CA GLY A 302 -10.81 -12.03 -7.53
C GLY A 302 -10.84 -10.63 -8.15
N LEU A 303 -11.58 -10.50 -9.26
CA LEU A 303 -11.84 -9.23 -9.93
C LEU A 303 -12.40 -8.13 -9.01
N GLY A 304 -13.15 -8.50 -7.96
CA GLY A 304 -13.67 -7.56 -6.96
C GLY A 304 -12.54 -6.86 -6.19
N THR A 305 -11.52 -7.61 -5.77
CA THR A 305 -10.35 -7.06 -5.08
C THR A 305 -9.55 -6.13 -5.99
N ILE A 306 -9.36 -6.51 -7.28
CA ILE A 306 -8.72 -5.62 -8.26
C ILE A 306 -9.50 -4.32 -8.44
N ARG A 307 -10.82 -4.40 -8.61
CA ARG A 307 -11.67 -3.21 -8.73
C ARG A 307 -11.58 -2.32 -7.50
N TYR A 308 -11.53 -2.92 -6.31
CA TYR A 308 -11.34 -2.19 -5.07
C TYR A 308 -10.01 -1.42 -5.07
N ILE A 309 -8.89 -2.07 -5.39
CA ILE A 309 -7.57 -1.41 -5.45
C ILE A 309 -7.55 -0.32 -6.52
N ALA A 310 -8.08 -0.58 -7.72
CA ALA A 310 -8.18 0.41 -8.77
C ALA A 310 -9.03 1.62 -8.34
N GLY A 311 -10.14 1.38 -7.64
CA GLY A 311 -10.96 2.43 -7.03
C GLY A 311 -10.15 3.28 -6.06
N LYS A 312 -9.37 2.67 -5.17
CA LYS A 312 -8.47 3.37 -4.26
C LYS A 312 -7.37 4.18 -4.96
N ALA A 313 -6.82 3.68 -6.06
CA ALA A 313 -5.86 4.44 -6.87
C ALA A 313 -6.51 5.69 -7.49
N LEU A 314 -7.77 5.58 -7.95
CA LEU A 314 -8.54 6.69 -8.49
C LEU A 314 -8.90 7.73 -7.43
N GLU A 315 -9.16 7.32 -6.18
CA GLU A 315 -9.35 8.25 -5.07
C GLU A 315 -8.09 9.11 -4.85
N GLU A 316 -6.90 8.51 -4.86
CA GLU A 316 -5.63 9.23 -4.74
C GLU A 316 -5.36 10.17 -5.93
N ALA A 317 -5.82 9.81 -7.13
CA ALA A 317 -5.70 10.68 -8.31
C ALA A 317 -6.48 12.00 -8.15
N LYS A 318 -7.48 12.06 -7.24
CA LYS A 318 -8.18 13.30 -6.89
C LYS A 318 -7.33 14.24 -6.03
N ALA A 319 -6.16 13.82 -5.57
CA ALA A 319 -5.21 14.61 -4.78
C ALA A 319 -5.86 15.25 -3.54
N PRO A 320 -6.36 14.44 -2.58
CA PRO A 320 -6.91 14.98 -1.35
C PRO A 320 -5.86 15.74 -0.56
N VAL A 321 -6.29 16.78 0.15
CA VAL A 321 -5.41 17.52 1.04
C VAL A 321 -5.21 16.78 2.36
N ILE A 322 -3.97 16.61 2.79
CA ILE A 322 -3.61 15.80 3.98
C ILE A 322 -2.77 16.58 5.01
N LEU A 323 -2.30 17.78 4.66
CA LEU A 323 -1.55 18.68 5.51
C LEU A 323 -2.01 20.13 5.29
N PRO A 324 -1.86 21.02 6.29
CA PRO A 324 -2.12 22.46 6.13
C PRO A 324 -1.16 23.13 5.14
N ASP A 325 -1.58 24.23 4.51
CA ASP A 325 -0.77 24.99 3.53
C ASP A 325 0.58 25.49 4.12
N ASP A 326 0.61 25.81 5.41
CA ASP A 326 1.80 26.38 6.08
C ASP A 326 2.94 25.35 6.27
N ALA A 327 2.65 24.05 6.09
CA ALA A 327 3.63 22.99 6.17
C ALA A 327 4.54 22.91 4.93
N PHE A 328 4.17 23.56 3.82
CA PHE A 328 4.84 23.40 2.53
C PHE A 328 5.78 24.56 2.18
N ASN A 329 7.06 24.42 2.52
CA ASN A 329 8.16 25.17 1.88
C ASN A 329 9.01 24.29 0.92
N SER A 330 8.70 23.00 0.74
CA SER A 330 9.47 22.06 -0.09
C SER A 330 8.75 21.68 -1.39
N GLN A 331 9.46 21.79 -2.52
CA GLN A 331 9.04 21.43 -3.88
C GLN A 331 8.94 19.91 -4.14
N GLY A 332 8.80 19.07 -3.10
CA GLY A 332 9.00 17.60 -3.17
C GLY A 332 7.79 16.74 -3.58
N GLY A 333 6.58 17.29 -3.57
CA GLY A 333 5.34 16.52 -3.71
C GLY A 333 4.96 16.11 -5.14
N GLY A 334 5.67 15.14 -5.72
CA GLY A 334 5.33 14.52 -7.01
C GLY A 334 5.71 13.04 -7.08
N LEU A 335 5.77 12.47 -8.30
CA LEU A 335 6.22 11.08 -8.56
C LEU A 335 7.49 10.71 -7.79
N MET A 336 8.40 11.68 -7.66
CA MET A 336 9.65 11.57 -6.91
C MET A 336 9.47 11.19 -5.43
N GLY A 337 8.42 11.68 -4.76
CA GLY A 337 8.15 11.34 -3.36
C GLY A 337 7.86 9.85 -3.20
N ALA A 338 7.01 9.29 -4.07
CA ALA A 338 6.73 7.86 -4.06
C ALA A 338 7.94 7.01 -4.45
N LEU A 339 8.74 7.45 -5.42
CA LEU A 339 10.00 6.77 -5.77
C LEU A 339 11.01 6.80 -4.61
N THR A 340 11.04 7.87 -3.82
CA THR A 340 11.89 7.99 -2.62
C THR A 340 11.43 7.00 -1.54
N THR A 341 10.12 6.86 -1.33
CA THR A 341 9.56 5.86 -0.39
C THR A 341 9.79 4.43 -0.86
N ILE A 342 9.65 4.18 -2.16
CA ILE A 342 10.03 2.89 -2.75
C ILE A 342 11.52 2.64 -2.54
N SER A 343 12.39 3.67 -2.62
CA SER A 343 13.82 3.51 -2.37
C SER A 343 14.20 3.36 -0.89
N GLY A 344 13.24 3.10 0.00
CA GLY A 344 13.46 2.95 1.45
C GLY A 344 13.69 4.26 2.21
N ASN A 345 13.43 5.43 1.60
CA ASN A 345 13.66 6.75 2.20
C ASN A 345 12.33 7.49 2.42
N ALA A 346 12.25 8.32 3.45
CA ALA A 346 11.05 9.13 3.68
C ALA A 346 10.83 10.17 2.56
N ALA A 347 9.61 10.27 2.04
CA ALA A 347 9.30 11.22 0.97
C ALA A 347 9.49 12.68 1.45
N GLY A 348 10.21 13.50 0.69
CA GLY A 348 10.57 14.87 1.08
C GLY A 348 11.70 14.95 2.13
N GLY A 349 12.29 13.81 2.50
CA GLY A 349 13.28 13.67 3.56
C GLY A 349 12.66 13.46 4.95
N ASP A 350 13.52 13.23 5.94
CA ASP A 350 13.10 12.90 7.31
C ASP A 350 12.62 14.13 8.10
N ASP A 351 11.41 14.06 8.62
CA ASP A 351 10.90 14.95 9.65
C ASP A 351 11.50 14.56 11.00
N SER A 352 12.48 15.36 11.43
CA SER A 352 13.15 15.21 12.72
C SER A 352 12.20 15.28 13.91
N LYS A 353 11.00 15.87 13.75
CA LYS A 353 9.99 15.98 14.81
C LYS A 353 9.05 14.78 14.88
N SER A 354 9.16 13.83 13.96
CA SER A 354 8.27 12.67 13.89
C SER A 354 8.23 11.86 15.19
N GLY A 355 9.34 11.80 15.94
CA GLY A 355 9.49 11.15 17.25
C GLY A 355 8.97 11.97 18.44
N GLU A 356 8.81 13.28 18.29
CA GLU A 356 8.34 14.19 19.35
C GLU A 356 6.81 14.36 19.34
N ARG A 357 6.13 13.87 18.30
CA ARG A 357 4.67 14.01 18.17
C ARG A 357 3.91 13.29 19.28
N THR A 358 2.88 13.94 19.79
CA THR A 358 1.87 13.41 20.73
C THR A 358 0.47 13.81 20.26
N SER A 359 -0.57 13.37 20.94
CA SER A 359 -1.97 13.63 20.64
C SER A 359 -2.44 14.86 21.43
N ALA A 360 -2.90 15.91 20.75
CA ALA A 360 -3.51 17.06 21.39
C ALA A 360 -4.97 16.74 21.76
N LEU A 361 -5.33 16.76 23.04
CA LEU A 361 -6.67 16.34 23.47
C LEU A 361 -7.65 17.51 23.64
N ALA A 362 -8.89 17.33 23.17
CA ALA A 362 -10.02 18.16 23.54
C ALA A 362 -11.26 17.30 23.80
N PHE A 363 -11.92 17.52 24.94
CA PHE A 363 -13.14 16.83 25.32
C PHE A 363 -14.33 17.76 25.16
N ARG A 364 -15.40 17.29 24.52
CA ARG A 364 -16.61 18.08 24.27
C ARG A 364 -17.85 17.19 24.37
N SER A 365 -19.01 17.83 24.56
CA SER A 365 -20.30 17.14 24.63
C SER A 365 -21.37 17.93 23.87
N LEU A 366 -22.23 17.22 23.15
CA LEU A 366 -23.51 17.75 22.71
C LEU A 366 -24.58 17.35 23.70
N SER A 367 -25.39 18.33 24.12
CA SER A 367 -26.50 18.11 25.05
C SER A 367 -27.48 17.06 24.51
N LYS A 368 -28.26 16.48 25.41
CA LYS A 368 -29.30 15.50 25.04
C LYS A 368 -30.31 16.10 24.06
N GLU A 369 -30.73 17.33 24.30
CA GLU A 369 -31.68 18.06 23.43
C GLU A 369 -31.10 18.26 22.04
N THR A 370 -29.88 18.79 21.93
CA THR A 370 -29.20 18.98 20.64
C THR A 370 -29.00 17.66 19.91
N THR A 371 -28.63 16.60 20.63
CA THR A 371 -28.45 15.26 20.08
C THR A 371 -29.77 14.72 19.51
N GLU A 372 -30.87 14.84 20.24
CA GLU A 372 -32.19 14.40 19.78
C GLU A 372 -32.67 15.16 18.53
N GLN A 373 -32.44 16.48 18.50
CA GLN A 373 -32.76 17.34 17.36
C GLN A 373 -31.91 16.99 16.13
N LEU A 374 -30.60 16.79 16.32
CA LEU A 374 -29.68 16.38 15.26
C LEU A 374 -30.08 15.01 14.66
N LEU A 375 -30.45 14.04 15.51
CA LEU A 375 -30.98 12.76 15.05
C LEU A 375 -32.30 12.93 14.27
N GLY A 376 -33.15 13.87 14.69
CA GLY A 376 -34.35 14.27 13.95
C GLY A 376 -34.03 14.82 12.57
N ALA A 377 -33.06 15.73 12.47
CA ALA A 377 -32.60 16.33 11.23
C ALA A 377 -31.97 15.29 10.29
N CYS A 378 -31.17 14.35 10.82
CA CYS A 378 -30.61 13.24 10.05
C CYS A 378 -31.72 12.37 9.44
N ARG A 379 -32.74 11.99 10.22
CA ARG A 379 -33.90 11.23 9.73
C ARG A 379 -34.65 11.96 8.62
N LYS A 380 -34.89 13.27 8.79
CA LYS A 380 -35.55 14.11 7.79
C LYS A 380 -34.79 14.15 6.46
N ASN A 381 -33.47 14.08 6.51
CA ASN A 381 -32.59 14.10 5.34
C ASN A 381 -32.22 12.72 4.80
N GLY A 382 -32.76 11.63 5.38
CA GLY A 382 -32.51 10.26 4.95
C GLY A 382 -31.07 9.78 5.17
N VAL A 383 -30.36 10.36 6.14
CA VAL A 383 -28.96 10.04 6.48
C VAL A 383 -28.82 9.58 7.93
N THR A 384 -27.69 8.96 8.26
CA THR A 384 -27.35 8.60 9.65
C THR A 384 -26.54 9.70 10.32
N ILE A 385 -26.42 9.65 11.65
CA ILE A 385 -25.55 10.55 12.40
C ILE A 385 -24.08 10.42 11.97
N THR A 386 -23.61 9.20 11.64
CA THR A 386 -22.26 8.96 11.11
C THR A 386 -22.02 9.74 9.82
N ASN A 387 -23.03 9.83 8.94
CA ASN A 387 -22.90 10.61 7.72
C ASN A 387 -22.89 12.13 7.99
N ALA A 388 -23.71 12.61 8.92
CA ALA A 388 -23.67 14.00 9.35
C ALA A 388 -22.31 14.37 9.98
N LEU A 389 -21.71 13.48 10.78
CA LEU A 389 -20.37 13.65 11.33
C LEU A 389 -19.29 13.72 10.24
N SER A 390 -19.41 12.90 9.18
CA SER A 390 -18.49 12.97 8.03
C SER A 390 -18.60 14.29 7.27
N ALA A 391 -19.81 14.84 7.12
CA ALA A 391 -20.03 16.14 6.48
C ALA A 391 -19.50 17.28 7.36
N ALA A 392 -19.77 17.25 8.66
CA ALA A 392 -19.28 18.24 9.62
C ALA A 392 -17.75 18.26 9.67
N SER A 393 -17.12 17.09 9.79
CA SER A 393 -15.66 16.98 9.84
C SER A 393 -15.00 17.50 8.56
N THR A 394 -15.62 17.27 7.40
CA THR A 394 -15.14 17.77 6.11
C THR A 394 -15.25 19.29 6.03
N LEU A 395 -16.42 19.85 6.33
CA LEU A 395 -16.64 21.29 6.27
C LEU A 395 -15.70 22.04 7.23
N VAL A 396 -15.56 21.55 8.46
CA VAL A 396 -14.67 22.17 9.44
C VAL A 396 -13.21 22.02 9.00
N ALA A 397 -12.80 20.88 8.43
CA ALA A 397 -11.44 20.74 7.89
C ALA A 397 -11.12 21.78 6.80
N THR A 398 -12.13 22.24 6.04
CA THR A 398 -11.92 23.33 5.07
C THR A 398 -11.51 24.66 5.72
N ASP A 399 -11.84 24.87 6.99
CA ASP A 399 -11.54 26.11 7.72
C ASP A 399 -10.11 26.13 8.26
N PHE A 400 -9.47 24.97 8.45
CA PHE A 400 -8.17 24.86 9.13
C PHE A 400 -7.04 24.33 8.26
N VAL A 401 -7.33 23.77 7.08
CA VAL A 401 -6.30 23.29 6.15
C VAL A 401 -5.75 24.40 5.25
N GLY A 402 -6.64 25.29 4.79
CA GLY A 402 -6.27 26.41 3.92
C GLY A 402 -6.02 27.70 4.69
N ASN A 403 -5.20 28.60 4.14
CA ASN A 403 -5.15 29.96 4.63
C ASN A 403 -6.45 30.71 4.25
N GLU A 404 -7.07 31.44 5.17
CA GLU A 404 -8.37 32.13 4.98
C GLU A 404 -8.43 32.97 3.68
N ALA A 405 -7.29 33.47 3.22
CA ALA A 405 -7.18 34.31 2.02
C ALA A 405 -7.21 33.54 0.69
N SER A 406 -7.20 32.19 0.69
CA SER A 406 -6.82 31.41 -0.48
C SER A 406 -7.98 31.00 -1.41
N ASN A 407 -9.23 30.94 -0.91
CA ASN A 407 -10.44 30.53 -1.63
C ASN A 407 -10.23 29.35 -2.61
N LYS A 408 -9.33 28.41 -2.26
CA LYS A 408 -8.99 27.28 -3.12
C LYS A 408 -10.06 26.21 -2.96
N GLU A 409 -10.39 25.56 -4.06
CA GLU A 409 -11.21 24.36 -4.07
C GLU A 409 -10.33 23.11 -3.88
N ARG A 410 -10.66 22.24 -2.91
CA ARG A 410 -9.88 21.04 -2.59
C ARG A 410 -10.74 19.82 -2.38
N ASN A 411 -10.16 18.65 -2.60
CA ASN A 411 -10.74 17.38 -2.22
C ASN A 411 -10.29 17.00 -0.80
N TYR A 412 -11.19 16.41 -0.03
CA TYR A 412 -10.96 16.01 1.35
C TYR A 412 -11.20 14.51 1.48
N LYS A 413 -10.22 13.79 2.02
CA LYS A 413 -10.31 12.34 2.29
C LYS A 413 -10.60 12.15 3.76
N VAL A 414 -11.73 11.54 4.09
CA VAL A 414 -12.18 11.32 5.46
C VAL A 414 -12.12 9.83 5.82
N LEU A 415 -11.39 9.51 6.88
CA LEU A 415 -11.32 8.15 7.43
C LEU A 415 -12.53 7.86 8.32
N GLN A 416 -13.40 6.95 7.92
CA GLN A 416 -14.50 6.45 8.75
C GLN A 416 -14.13 5.07 9.32
N SER A 417 -14.04 4.96 10.65
CA SER A 417 -13.83 3.67 11.32
C SER A 417 -15.11 2.82 11.33
N LEU A 418 -14.95 1.50 11.20
CA LEU A 418 -16.03 0.52 11.11
C LEU A 418 -15.82 -0.63 12.11
N ASP A 419 -16.91 -1.14 12.68
CA ASP A 419 -16.92 -2.42 13.41
C ASP A 419 -17.02 -3.57 12.40
N MET A 420 -15.93 -4.33 12.25
CA MET A 420 -15.79 -5.31 11.17
C MET A 420 -16.49 -6.63 11.45
N ARG A 421 -16.95 -6.85 12.68
CA ARG A 421 -17.74 -8.04 13.11
C ARG A 421 -19.01 -8.26 12.28
N ARG A 422 -19.45 -7.23 11.54
CA ARG A 422 -20.69 -7.23 10.76
C ARG A 422 -20.50 -7.62 9.30
N PHE A 423 -19.27 -7.86 8.85
CA PHE A 423 -18.95 -8.12 7.44
C PHE A 423 -18.32 -9.50 7.24
N GLY A 424 -18.35 -9.98 6.00
CA GLY A 424 -17.72 -11.23 5.61
C GLY A 424 -18.25 -12.47 6.35
N ALA A 425 -17.34 -13.32 6.81
CA ALA A 425 -17.64 -14.59 7.48
C ALA A 425 -18.25 -14.41 8.88
N ARG A 426 -17.98 -13.30 9.57
CA ARG A 426 -18.52 -12.94 10.89
C ARG A 426 -18.24 -14.01 11.94
N LEU A 427 -17.01 -14.49 12.01
CA LEU A 427 -16.64 -15.53 12.97
C LEU A 427 -16.69 -15.01 14.41
N ASP A 428 -16.35 -13.74 14.63
CA ASP A 428 -16.59 -13.06 15.91
C ASP A 428 -17.88 -12.24 15.86
N LYS A 429 -18.79 -12.50 16.80
CA LYS A 429 -20.08 -11.80 16.92
C LYS A 429 -20.07 -10.69 17.98
N GLY A 430 -18.89 -10.32 18.46
CA GLY A 430 -18.71 -9.37 19.56
C GLY A 430 -18.91 -9.98 20.93
N GLU A 431 -18.72 -11.29 21.05
CA GLU A 431 -18.83 -12.05 22.30
C GLU A 431 -17.52 -11.98 23.11
N SER A 432 -16.41 -11.60 22.48
CA SER A 432 -15.07 -11.53 23.09
C SER A 432 -14.43 -10.13 22.96
N VAL A 433 -13.36 -9.89 23.74
CA VAL A 433 -12.49 -8.71 23.63
C VAL A 433 -11.45 -8.95 22.52
N GLY A 434 -11.42 -8.10 21.49
CA GLY A 434 -10.47 -8.23 20.37
C GLY A 434 -10.34 -6.99 19.48
N CYS A 435 -9.30 -6.94 18.66
CA CYS A 435 -9.09 -5.88 17.66
C CYS A 435 -9.81 -6.22 16.35
N LEU A 436 -11.06 -5.77 16.22
CA LEU A 436 -11.89 -6.01 15.03
C LEU A 436 -12.41 -4.69 14.45
N ALA A 437 -11.65 -3.62 14.66
CA ALA A 437 -11.86 -2.34 14.01
C ALA A 437 -11.22 -2.33 12.63
N GLY A 438 -11.95 -1.82 11.65
CA GLY A 438 -11.47 -1.54 10.31
C GLY A 438 -11.81 -0.10 9.91
N SER A 439 -11.65 0.22 8.64
CA SER A 439 -11.98 1.56 8.15
C SER A 439 -12.35 1.57 6.68
N MET A 440 -12.97 2.67 6.26
CA MET A 440 -13.18 3.02 4.87
C MET A 440 -12.85 4.50 4.65
N ASP A 441 -12.56 4.84 3.39
CA ASP A 441 -12.29 6.22 3.00
C ASP A 441 -13.53 6.81 2.34
N LEU A 442 -13.86 8.04 2.73
CA LEU A 442 -14.84 8.87 2.05
C LEU A 442 -14.10 9.99 1.33
N MET A 443 -14.42 10.20 0.06
CA MET A 443 -13.86 11.30 -0.74
C MET A 443 -14.92 12.37 -0.93
N HIS A 444 -14.75 13.53 -0.29
CA HIS A 444 -15.63 14.67 -0.44
C HIS A 444 -14.97 15.79 -1.25
N GLY A 445 -15.80 16.50 -2.02
CA GLY A 445 -15.39 17.70 -2.74
C GLY A 445 -15.30 17.55 -4.26
N PRO A 446 -14.79 18.58 -4.96
CA PRO A 446 -14.05 19.70 -4.37
C PRO A 446 -14.92 20.65 -3.52
N LEU A 447 -14.33 21.26 -2.49
CA LEU A 447 -14.95 22.25 -1.61
C LEU A 447 -14.05 23.49 -1.46
N PRO A 448 -14.61 24.71 -1.45
CA PRO A 448 -13.85 25.92 -1.12
C PRO A 448 -13.30 25.89 0.32
N ASP A 449 -12.07 26.38 0.51
CA ASP A 449 -11.54 26.70 1.84
C ASP A 449 -12.52 27.63 2.60
N GLY A 450 -12.72 27.42 3.90
CA GLY A 450 -13.63 28.23 4.72
C GLY A 450 -15.12 27.88 4.62
N SER A 451 -15.49 26.74 4.01
CA SER A 451 -16.89 26.33 3.83
C SER A 451 -17.62 26.06 5.14
N GLY A 452 -16.94 25.57 6.17
CA GLY A 452 -17.52 25.36 7.50
C GLY A 452 -17.88 26.67 8.17
N ARG A 453 -16.94 27.62 8.16
CA ARG A 453 -17.17 28.99 8.66
C ARG A 453 -18.26 29.70 7.86
N ALA A 454 -18.30 29.53 6.54
CA ALA A 454 -19.34 30.13 5.71
C ALA A 454 -20.75 29.65 6.10
N LEU A 455 -20.90 28.37 6.47
CA LEU A 455 -22.15 27.81 7.01
C LEU A 455 -22.49 28.40 8.39
N LEU A 456 -21.50 28.54 9.27
CA LEU A 456 -21.72 29.11 10.61
C LEU A 456 -22.12 30.59 10.57
N LEU A 457 -21.50 31.38 9.68
CA LEU A 457 -21.77 32.82 9.56
C LEU A 457 -23.13 33.13 8.92
N ASP A 458 -23.57 32.29 7.99
CA ASP A 458 -24.83 32.45 7.27
C ASP A 458 -25.40 31.06 6.96
N PRO A 459 -26.24 30.49 7.83
CA PRO A 459 -26.86 29.18 7.64
C PRO A 459 -28.06 29.27 6.69
N SER A 460 -27.85 29.87 5.52
CA SER A 460 -28.85 29.93 4.47
C SER A 460 -29.27 28.52 4.02
N SER A 461 -30.46 28.41 3.41
CA SER A 461 -30.96 27.12 2.93
C SER A 461 -29.98 26.44 1.98
N GLU A 462 -29.29 27.20 1.13
CA GLU A 462 -28.27 26.67 0.20
C GLU A 462 -27.09 26.00 0.92
N LYS A 463 -26.54 26.64 1.96
CA LYS A 463 -25.40 26.10 2.72
C LYS A 463 -25.81 24.92 3.61
N LEU A 464 -27.01 24.97 4.18
CA LEU A 464 -27.59 23.83 4.88
C LEU A 464 -27.83 22.66 3.93
N ASP A 465 -28.37 22.92 2.74
CA ASP A 465 -28.57 21.90 1.70
C ASP A 465 -27.24 21.29 1.30
N ARG A 466 -26.18 22.11 1.17
CA ARG A 466 -24.81 21.63 0.89
C ARG A 466 -24.27 20.70 1.97
N PHE A 467 -24.49 21.01 3.26
CA PHE A 467 -24.12 20.10 4.35
C PHE A 467 -24.83 18.74 4.20
N TRP A 468 -26.14 18.76 3.95
CA TRP A 468 -26.92 17.53 3.82
C TRP A 468 -26.62 16.76 2.52
N GLU A 469 -26.21 17.44 1.46
CA GLU A 469 -25.67 16.81 0.25
C GLU A 469 -24.41 16.03 0.55
N LEU A 470 -23.45 16.62 1.26
CA LEU A 470 -22.22 15.93 1.69
C LEU A 470 -22.54 14.72 2.56
N ALA A 471 -23.51 14.84 3.49
CA ALA A 471 -23.94 13.70 4.30
C ALA A 471 -24.57 12.59 3.43
N ARG A 472 -25.37 12.94 2.42
CA ARG A 472 -25.93 11.95 1.46
C ARG A 472 -24.86 11.33 0.59
N GLU A 473 -23.86 12.10 0.18
CA GLU A 473 -22.69 11.62 -0.57
C GLU A 473 -21.91 10.59 0.25
N GLY A 474 -21.57 10.92 1.50
CA GLY A 474 -20.92 9.99 2.42
C GLY A 474 -21.74 8.71 2.65
N LYS A 475 -23.07 8.83 2.77
CA LYS A 475 -23.97 7.68 2.85
C LYS A 475 -23.89 6.80 1.60
N GLN A 476 -23.99 7.38 0.41
CA GLN A 476 -23.92 6.64 -0.85
C GLN A 476 -22.57 5.93 -1.01
N GLN A 477 -21.47 6.57 -0.60
CA GLN A 477 -20.14 5.95 -0.63
C GLN A 477 -20.06 4.77 0.35
N THR A 478 -20.60 4.88 1.57
CA THR A 478 -20.69 3.76 2.51
C THR A 478 -21.54 2.62 1.96
N GLU A 479 -22.72 2.91 1.38
CA GLU A 479 -23.58 1.91 0.78
C GLU A 479 -22.87 1.19 -0.38
N ASN A 480 -22.24 1.93 -1.29
CA ASN A 480 -21.46 1.35 -2.38
C ASN A 480 -20.32 0.46 -1.88
N PHE A 481 -19.60 0.90 -0.85
CA PHE A 481 -18.51 0.13 -0.25
C PHE A 481 -19.02 -1.18 0.35
N VAL A 482 -20.15 -1.16 1.07
CA VAL A 482 -20.74 -2.39 1.64
C VAL A 482 -21.31 -3.30 0.55
N ASP A 483 -22.06 -2.74 -0.40
CA ASP A 483 -22.71 -3.48 -1.47
C ASP A 483 -21.72 -4.14 -2.43
N SER A 484 -20.53 -3.58 -2.57
CA SER A 484 -19.44 -4.14 -3.39
C SER A 484 -18.56 -5.15 -2.63
N ASP A 485 -18.97 -5.59 -1.45
CA ASP A 485 -18.14 -6.40 -0.53
C ASP A 485 -16.78 -5.74 -0.20
N GLY A 486 -16.77 -4.40 -0.21
CA GLY A 486 -15.60 -3.57 0.05
C GLY A 486 -14.90 -3.89 1.38
N PRO A 487 -15.60 -4.17 2.51
CA PRO A 487 -14.95 -4.61 3.73
C PRO A 487 -14.08 -5.85 3.57
N VAL A 488 -14.55 -6.86 2.83
CA VAL A 488 -13.79 -8.10 2.55
C VAL A 488 -12.59 -7.80 1.68
N HIS A 489 -12.77 -7.00 0.62
CA HIS A 489 -11.67 -6.61 -0.26
C HIS A 489 -10.62 -5.74 0.45
N ALA A 490 -11.05 -4.82 1.33
CA ALA A 490 -10.16 -3.98 2.11
C ALA A 490 -9.28 -4.80 3.05
N VAL A 491 -9.88 -5.73 3.82
CA VAL A 491 -9.15 -6.64 4.71
C VAL A 491 -8.19 -7.52 3.91
N ARG A 492 -8.59 -8.03 2.75
CA ARG A 492 -7.73 -8.86 1.90
C ARG A 492 -6.53 -8.11 1.32
N VAL A 493 -6.73 -6.88 0.85
CA VAL A 493 -5.63 -6.04 0.35
C VAL A 493 -4.69 -5.67 1.48
N PHE A 494 -5.24 -5.34 2.65
CA PHE A 494 -4.44 -5.02 3.82
C PHE A 494 -3.61 -6.22 4.30
N ASP A 495 -4.21 -7.40 4.37
CA ASP A 495 -3.52 -8.65 4.76
C ASP A 495 -2.42 -9.03 3.78
N PHE A 496 -2.69 -8.93 2.47
CA PHE A 496 -1.68 -9.06 1.44
C PHE A 496 -0.54 -8.05 1.60
N ALA A 497 -0.89 -6.78 1.80
CA ALA A 497 0.07 -5.72 1.97
C ALA A 497 0.96 -6.01 3.18
N MET A 498 0.42 -6.35 4.35
CA MET A 498 1.19 -6.70 5.55
C MET A 498 2.06 -7.96 5.40
N THR A 499 1.56 -8.98 4.68
CA THR A 499 2.28 -10.25 4.51
C THR A 499 3.46 -10.13 3.55
N ILE A 500 3.27 -9.43 2.43
CA ILE A 500 4.27 -9.34 1.35
C ILE A 500 5.08 -8.07 1.47
N SER A 501 4.42 -6.93 1.60
CA SER A 501 5.07 -5.63 1.75
C SER A 501 5.33 -5.40 3.25
N ASP A 502 6.51 -5.00 3.68
CA ASP A 502 6.75 -4.61 5.08
C ASP A 502 5.99 -3.29 5.35
N LEU A 503 4.66 -3.37 5.47
CA LEU A 503 3.76 -2.22 5.57
C LEU A 503 4.02 -1.45 6.87
N ASN A 504 4.50 -2.13 7.91
CA ASN A 504 5.06 -1.50 9.10
C ASN A 504 6.21 -0.55 8.74
N ASN A 505 7.11 -0.96 7.84
CA ASN A 505 8.15 -0.08 7.32
C ASN A 505 7.57 1.10 6.53
N LEU A 506 6.56 0.86 5.69
CA LEU A 506 5.92 1.93 4.94
C LEU A 506 5.24 2.95 5.86
N VAL A 507 4.53 2.49 6.88
CA VAL A 507 3.88 3.35 7.88
C VAL A 507 4.93 4.14 8.66
N HIS A 508 6.09 3.55 8.93
CA HIS A 508 7.20 4.25 9.54
C HIS A 508 7.80 5.34 8.63
N LEU A 509 8.12 5.01 7.38
CA LEU A 509 8.67 5.95 6.39
C LEU A 509 7.70 7.10 6.09
N THR A 510 6.40 6.81 6.03
CA THR A 510 5.36 7.84 5.89
C THR A 510 5.26 8.70 7.14
N ALA A 511 5.34 8.13 8.35
CA ALA A 511 5.40 8.91 9.59
C ALA A 511 6.60 9.87 9.64
N GLN A 512 7.76 9.44 9.12
CA GLN A 512 8.98 10.23 9.00
C GLN A 512 8.98 11.18 7.80
N SER A 513 8.08 11.06 6.83
CA SER A 513 8.07 11.91 5.65
C SER A 513 7.75 13.37 6.00
N LYS A 514 8.55 14.32 5.53
CA LYS A 514 8.21 15.76 5.62
C LYS A 514 6.97 16.12 4.82
N ASP A 515 6.74 15.44 3.71
CA ASP A 515 5.67 15.78 2.79
C ASP A 515 4.30 15.20 3.19
N SER A 516 4.26 14.16 4.03
CA SER A 516 3.00 13.58 4.56
C SER A 516 2.88 13.66 6.08
N GLN A 517 3.99 13.64 6.82
CA GLN A 517 4.01 13.60 8.29
C GLN A 517 3.12 12.49 8.87
N GLY A 518 3.06 11.35 8.18
CA GLY A 518 2.22 10.20 8.49
C GLY A 518 0.73 10.43 8.29
N ARG A 519 0.32 11.52 7.62
CA ARG A 519 -1.09 11.81 7.35
C ARG A 519 -1.51 11.22 6.02
N ALA A 520 -2.58 10.44 6.05
CA ALA A 520 -3.23 9.92 4.83
C ALA A 520 -4.63 10.51 4.62
N TYR A 521 -5.15 11.26 5.60
CA TYR A 521 -6.53 11.74 5.61
C TYR A 521 -6.60 13.18 6.09
N SER A 522 -7.48 13.98 5.47
CA SER A 522 -7.78 15.35 5.90
C SER A 522 -8.45 15.36 7.26
N ALA A 523 -9.35 14.40 7.50
CA ALA A 523 -10.04 14.21 8.75
C ALA A 523 -10.34 12.72 8.97
N GLY A 524 -10.69 12.35 10.19
CA GLY A 524 -11.16 11.01 10.49
C GLY A 524 -12.02 10.98 11.72
N PHE A 525 -12.90 9.99 11.82
CA PHE A 525 -13.68 9.79 13.03
C PHE A 525 -14.03 8.33 13.31
N THR A 526 -14.32 8.06 14.57
CA THR A 526 -14.99 6.83 15.02
C THR A 526 -16.27 7.18 15.75
N ASN A 527 -17.33 6.40 15.51
CA ASN A 527 -18.62 6.56 16.17
C ASN A 527 -19.08 5.21 16.72
N ALA A 528 -18.99 5.01 18.04
CA ALA A 528 -19.44 3.78 18.69
C ALA A 528 -20.98 3.66 18.76
N GLY A 529 -21.72 4.70 18.37
CA GLY A 529 -23.17 4.74 18.45
C GLY A 529 -23.66 5.04 19.86
N VAL A 530 -24.74 4.39 20.27
CA VAL A 530 -25.37 4.58 21.58
C VAL A 530 -24.89 3.49 22.50
N TYR A 531 -24.23 3.86 23.60
CA TYR A 531 -23.66 2.93 24.56
C TYR A 531 -24.69 1.89 24.96
N GLU A 532 -25.87 2.30 25.44
CA GLU A 532 -26.96 1.45 25.95
C GLU A 532 -27.65 0.57 24.90
N ARG A 533 -27.24 0.67 23.63
CA ARG A 533 -27.72 -0.21 22.55
C ARG A 533 -26.71 -1.29 22.16
N LEU A 534 -25.47 -1.17 22.64
CA LEU A 534 -24.45 -2.20 22.49
C LEU A 534 -24.89 -3.46 23.24
N ASP A 535 -24.61 -4.61 22.65
CA ASP A 535 -24.74 -5.89 23.35
C ASP A 535 -23.66 -5.97 24.43
N ALA A 536 -24.06 -6.24 25.67
CA ALA A 536 -23.13 -6.56 26.74
C ALA A 536 -22.49 -7.93 26.49
N PHE A 537 -21.38 -8.21 27.16
CA PHE A 537 -20.87 -9.57 27.20
C PHE A 537 -21.84 -10.49 27.92
N GLU A 538 -21.98 -11.72 27.43
CA GLU A 538 -22.89 -12.70 27.99
C GLU A 538 -22.46 -13.11 29.41
N LEU A 539 -23.46 -13.25 30.29
CA LEU A 539 -23.30 -13.86 31.60
C LEU A 539 -23.93 -15.25 31.57
N GLU A 540 -23.34 -16.20 32.30
CA GLU A 540 -23.88 -17.54 32.47
C GLU A 540 -25.33 -17.45 32.97
N GLU A 541 -26.23 -18.20 32.34
CA GLU A 541 -27.66 -18.32 32.68
C GLU A 541 -28.55 -17.07 32.47
N GLU A 542 -27.98 -15.87 32.24
CA GLU A 542 -28.76 -14.63 31.95
C GLU A 542 -28.89 -14.31 30.44
N GLY A 543 -28.00 -14.85 29.61
CA GLY A 543 -27.93 -14.54 28.17
C GLY A 543 -27.35 -13.15 27.89
N THR A 544 -27.40 -12.72 26.63
CA THR A 544 -26.87 -11.41 26.21
C THR A 544 -27.84 -10.28 26.57
N ALA A 545 -27.42 -9.39 27.47
CA ALA A 545 -28.13 -8.16 27.78
C ALA A 545 -27.66 -6.98 26.90
N LYS A 546 -28.32 -5.83 27.04
CA LYS A 546 -27.75 -4.55 26.58
C LYS A 546 -26.90 -3.96 27.70
N THR A 547 -25.87 -3.21 27.31
CA THR A 547 -25.09 -2.42 28.27
C THR A 547 -25.99 -1.41 28.99
N SER A 548 -25.59 -1.03 30.20
CA SER A 548 -26.35 -0.15 31.08
C SER A 548 -25.46 0.98 31.58
N THR A 549 -26.01 2.19 31.70
CA THR A 549 -25.32 3.28 32.41
C THR A 549 -25.47 3.17 33.93
N GLN A 550 -26.29 2.24 34.43
CA GLN A 550 -26.53 2.00 35.86
C GLN A 550 -26.25 0.55 36.23
N HIS A 551 -25.35 0.34 37.18
CA HIS A 551 -24.98 -0.97 37.74
C HIS A 551 -25.13 -0.95 39.26
N GLY A 552 -26.31 -1.36 39.76
CA GLY A 552 -26.63 -1.26 41.18
C GLY A 552 -26.47 0.17 41.70
N LYS A 553 -25.44 0.41 42.51
CA LYS A 553 -25.11 1.73 43.07
C LYS A 553 -24.11 2.55 42.25
N TYR A 554 -23.62 2.01 41.14
CA TYR A 554 -22.70 2.68 40.23
C TYR A 554 -23.44 3.28 39.04
N LYS A 555 -23.15 4.54 38.69
CA LYS A 555 -23.75 5.22 37.54
C LYS A 555 -22.70 5.89 36.67
N ILE A 556 -22.68 5.55 35.38
CA ILE A 556 -21.82 6.16 34.35
C ILE A 556 -22.46 7.48 33.88
N ASP A 557 -21.66 8.55 33.86
CA ASP A 557 -22.07 9.87 33.38
C ASP A 557 -21.55 10.13 31.96
N ASP A 558 -20.25 9.97 31.75
CA ASP A 558 -19.58 10.15 30.46
C ASP A 558 -18.71 8.95 30.08
N ILE A 559 -18.50 8.77 28.77
CA ILE A 559 -17.47 7.90 28.22
C ILE A 559 -16.68 8.66 27.15
N TYR A 560 -15.36 8.67 27.27
CA TYR A 560 -14.42 9.28 26.32
C TYR A 560 -13.49 8.22 25.75
N TYR A 561 -13.12 8.33 24.47
CA TYR A 561 -12.29 7.33 23.78
C TYR A 561 -11.33 7.99 22.79
N ALA A 562 -10.08 7.55 22.74
CA ALA A 562 -9.13 7.94 21.71
C ALA A 562 -8.19 6.79 21.37
N ALA A 563 -7.72 6.77 20.12
CA ALA A 563 -6.62 5.92 19.68
C ALA A 563 -5.46 6.80 19.21
N SER A 564 -4.21 6.40 19.49
CA SER A 564 -3.05 7.22 19.13
C SER A 564 -3.03 7.48 17.63
N ASN A 565 -2.86 8.74 17.26
CA ASN A 565 -2.64 9.18 15.88
C ASN A 565 -1.30 9.93 15.73
N ALA A 566 -0.48 9.95 16.79
CA ALA A 566 0.73 10.75 16.89
C ALA A 566 1.72 10.45 15.74
N ARG A 567 1.87 9.18 15.35
CA ARG A 567 2.81 8.77 14.30
C ARG A 567 2.18 8.76 12.91
N SER A 568 1.08 8.04 12.75
CA SER A 568 0.35 7.89 11.48
C SER A 568 -1.17 7.99 11.70
N GLY A 569 -1.93 8.45 10.69
CA GLY A 569 -3.38 8.56 10.77
C GLY A 569 -3.98 9.77 10.03
N SER A 570 -4.99 10.39 10.63
CA SER A 570 -5.68 11.58 10.07
C SER A 570 -5.02 12.89 10.55
N LEU A 571 -5.16 13.97 9.78
CA LEU A 571 -4.74 15.31 10.20
C LEU A 571 -5.61 15.80 11.38
N TYR A 572 -6.93 15.80 11.19
CA TYR A 572 -7.90 15.99 12.27
C TYR A 572 -8.55 14.65 12.63
N ARG A 573 -8.68 14.33 13.91
CA ARG A 573 -9.28 13.07 14.36
C ARG A 573 -10.15 13.31 15.59
N PHE A 574 -11.33 12.69 15.61
CA PHE A 574 -12.13 12.59 16.83
C PHE A 574 -12.84 11.25 16.98
N SER A 575 -13.21 10.93 18.21
CA SER A 575 -14.10 9.81 18.53
C SER A 575 -15.37 10.35 19.12
N CYS A 576 -16.48 9.65 18.93
CA CYS A 576 -17.69 9.92 19.67
C CYS A 576 -18.45 8.66 20.11
N ILE A 577 -19.19 8.81 21.21
CA ILE A 577 -20.13 7.83 21.75
C ILE A 577 -21.31 8.58 22.38
N THR A 578 -22.52 8.03 22.27
CA THR A 578 -23.71 8.60 22.93
C THR A 578 -23.94 7.87 24.25
N VAL A 579 -24.00 8.62 25.35
CA VAL A 579 -24.23 8.12 26.73
C VAL A 579 -25.33 8.95 27.36
N ASN A 580 -26.37 8.30 27.91
CA ASN A 580 -27.55 8.95 28.48
C ASN A 580 -28.25 9.94 27.52
N GLY A 581 -28.12 9.73 26.21
CA GLY A 581 -28.65 10.60 25.16
C GLY A 581 -27.76 11.79 24.78
N GLU A 582 -26.61 11.97 25.43
CA GLU A 582 -25.63 13.02 25.10
C GLU A 582 -24.48 12.43 24.28
N MET A 583 -24.07 13.10 23.20
CA MET A 583 -22.89 12.69 22.44
C MET A 583 -21.62 13.26 23.09
N LYS A 584 -20.73 12.38 23.53
CA LYS A 584 -19.41 12.71 24.07
C LYS A 584 -18.37 12.60 22.98
N PHE A 585 -17.50 13.59 22.86
CA PHE A 585 -16.47 13.71 21.84
C PHE A 585 -15.08 13.81 22.46
N THR A 586 -14.11 13.15 21.82
CA THR A 586 -12.68 13.27 22.14
C THR A 586 -11.91 13.56 20.86
N PHE A 587 -11.41 14.78 20.73
CA PHE A 587 -10.56 15.21 19.61
C PHE A 587 -9.10 14.95 19.96
N HIS A 588 -8.35 14.36 19.03
CA HIS A 588 -7.00 13.86 19.27
C HIS A 588 -6.12 13.88 18.00
N PRO A 589 -5.96 15.02 17.30
CA PRO A 589 -4.97 15.16 16.23
C PRO A 589 -3.53 15.15 16.79
N ALA A 590 -2.54 14.97 15.91
CA ALA A 590 -1.13 14.95 16.31
C ALA A 590 -0.56 16.39 16.44
N THR A 591 0.00 16.73 17.61
CA THR A 591 0.83 17.93 17.82
C THR A 591 2.30 17.61 17.51
N PRO A 592 3.11 18.52 16.94
CA PRO A 592 2.80 19.92 16.62
C PRO A 592 2.20 20.14 15.22
N ILE A 593 1.76 19.08 14.51
CA ILE A 593 1.11 19.26 13.19
C ILE A 593 -0.15 20.10 13.35
N VAL A 594 -0.97 19.76 14.35
CA VAL A 594 -2.09 20.56 14.83
C VAL A 594 -1.78 20.95 16.27
N SER A 595 -1.64 22.26 16.53
CA SER A 595 -1.45 22.75 17.90
C SER A 595 -2.68 22.48 18.77
N GLU A 596 -2.48 22.42 20.09
CA GLU A 596 -3.59 22.31 21.05
C GLU A 596 -4.64 23.41 20.85
N GLU A 597 -4.21 24.66 20.67
CA GLU A 597 -5.10 25.78 20.42
C GLU A 597 -5.95 25.58 19.15
N THR A 598 -5.31 25.15 18.05
CA THR A 598 -6.02 24.86 16.79
C THR A 598 -6.98 23.70 16.96
N ASN A 599 -6.61 22.67 17.73
CA ASN A 599 -7.50 21.55 18.03
C ASN A 599 -8.72 21.98 18.85
N GLN A 600 -8.55 22.85 19.86
CA GLN A 600 -9.70 23.39 20.61
C GLN A 600 -10.66 24.15 19.68
N LYS A 601 -10.13 25.00 18.79
CA LYS A 601 -10.96 25.74 17.82
C LYS A 601 -11.66 24.80 16.83
N PHE A 602 -10.98 23.76 16.34
CA PHE A 602 -11.57 22.75 15.48
C PHE A 602 -12.71 22.01 16.20
N ALA A 603 -12.50 21.63 17.47
CA ALA A 603 -13.49 20.96 18.29
C ALA A 603 -14.75 21.81 18.48
N ASP A 604 -14.58 23.09 18.82
CA ASP A 604 -15.69 24.03 19.00
C ASP A 604 -16.44 24.26 17.68
N ALA A 605 -15.73 24.51 16.58
CA ALA A 605 -16.34 24.71 15.26
C ALA A 605 -17.13 23.48 14.79
N LEU A 606 -16.66 22.26 15.08
CA LEU A 606 -17.39 21.05 14.76
C LEU A 606 -18.71 20.94 15.54
N LEU A 607 -18.70 21.22 16.83
CA LEU A 607 -19.92 21.21 17.63
C LEU A 607 -20.88 22.32 17.21
N ASP A 608 -20.39 23.50 16.86
CA ASP A 608 -21.21 24.61 16.38
C ASP A 608 -21.87 24.27 15.04
N VAL A 609 -21.14 23.64 14.11
CA VAL A 609 -21.74 23.16 12.85
C VAL A 609 -22.86 22.17 13.15
N LEU A 610 -22.65 21.24 14.09
CA LEU A 610 -23.68 20.26 14.47
C LEU A 610 -24.90 20.90 15.14
N ARG A 611 -24.72 21.95 15.96
CA ARG A 611 -25.82 22.74 16.58
C ARG A 611 -26.62 23.55 15.56
N VAL A 612 -25.94 24.14 14.58
CA VAL A 612 -26.57 24.90 13.50
C VAL A 612 -27.41 23.98 12.63
N VAL A 613 -26.87 22.84 12.18
CA VAL A 613 -27.60 21.92 11.30
C VAL A 613 -28.70 21.13 12.02
N SER A 614 -28.61 20.96 13.35
CA SER A 614 -29.70 20.38 14.14
C SER A 614 -30.89 21.34 14.31
N GLY A 615 -30.68 22.65 14.09
CA GLY A 615 -31.68 23.69 14.34
C GLY A 615 -31.83 24.01 15.83
N SER A 616 -30.84 23.66 16.67
CA SER A 616 -30.90 23.86 18.13
C SER A 616 -30.62 25.29 18.57
N ASP A 617 -29.98 26.07 17.72
CA ASP A 617 -29.35 27.32 18.15
C ASP A 617 -29.79 28.50 17.27
N GLU A 618 -31.06 28.91 17.39
CA GLU A 618 -31.54 30.17 16.79
C GLU A 618 -30.76 31.39 17.32
N GLU A 619 -30.22 31.29 18.54
CA GLU A 619 -29.48 32.37 19.20
C GLU A 619 -28.06 32.56 18.62
N LEU A 620 -27.33 31.49 18.30
CA LEU A 620 -26.03 31.56 17.60
C LEU A 620 -26.18 32.20 16.21
N VAL A 621 -27.27 31.88 15.49
CA VAL A 621 -27.60 32.51 14.20
C VAL A 621 -27.84 34.02 14.39
N SER A 622 -28.44 34.43 15.50
CA SER A 622 -28.68 35.85 15.80
C SER A 622 -27.43 36.63 16.23
N LYS A 623 -26.53 36.04 17.02
CA LYS A 623 -25.32 36.71 17.54
C LYS A 623 -24.29 36.97 16.44
N THR A 624 -24.19 36.06 15.49
CA THR A 624 -23.22 36.15 14.38
C THR A 624 -23.63 37.21 13.36
N ALA A 625 -24.93 37.43 13.18
CA ALA A 625 -25.47 38.50 12.34
C ALA A 625 -25.14 39.92 12.88
N THR A 626 -24.99 40.08 14.19
CA THR A 626 -24.70 41.38 14.84
C THR A 626 -23.22 41.74 14.97
N ALA A 627 -22.29 40.81 14.74
CA ALA A 627 -20.85 41.04 14.93
C ALA A 627 -20.11 41.59 13.69
N ASN A 628 -20.78 41.70 12.53
CA ASN A 628 -20.15 41.98 11.24
C ASN A 628 -20.27 43.43 10.72
N ASP A 629 -20.67 44.40 11.55
CA ASP A 629 -20.83 45.80 11.10
C ASP A 629 -19.53 46.64 11.19
N SER A 630 -18.36 45.98 11.23
CA SER A 630 -17.05 46.64 11.18
C SER A 630 -16.06 45.87 10.30
N SER A 631 -16.26 45.92 8.99
CA SER A 631 -15.18 45.63 8.04
C SER A 631 -15.20 46.58 6.84
N PRO A 632 -14.02 46.86 6.26
CA PRO A 632 -13.78 48.03 5.42
C PRO A 632 -14.31 47.80 4.01
N SER A 633 -14.96 48.84 3.49
CA SER A 633 -15.45 48.92 2.12
C SER A 633 -14.33 48.77 1.08
N GLY A 634 -14.56 47.88 0.11
CA GLY A 634 -14.45 48.20 -1.32
C GLY A 634 -13.12 47.91 -2.00
N GLY A 635 -13.11 46.86 -2.81
CA GLY A 635 -12.05 46.56 -3.77
C GLY A 635 -12.43 45.43 -4.71
N ASP A 636 -13.54 45.58 -5.44
CA ASP A 636 -13.94 44.67 -6.51
C ASP A 636 -12.88 44.67 -7.63
N ASN A 637 -12.15 43.56 -7.76
CA ASN A 637 -11.39 43.23 -8.96
C ASN A 637 -11.88 41.89 -9.50
N ASN A 638 -13.03 41.93 -10.17
CA ASN A 638 -13.56 40.82 -10.94
C ASN A 638 -12.86 40.79 -12.30
N GLY A 639 -11.71 40.10 -12.35
CA GLY A 639 -10.93 39.87 -13.55
C GLY A 639 -10.75 38.37 -13.77
N ASN A 640 -11.84 37.64 -14.02
CA ASN A 640 -11.76 36.29 -14.58
C ASN A 640 -11.22 36.41 -16.01
N GLY A 641 -9.90 36.31 -16.14
CA GLY A 641 -9.26 36.01 -17.40
C GLY A 641 -9.57 34.58 -17.77
N ASP A 642 -10.56 34.38 -18.65
CA ASP A 642 -10.77 33.14 -19.37
C ASP A 642 -9.46 32.79 -20.09
N GLY A 643 -8.69 31.89 -19.49
CA GLY A 643 -7.58 31.25 -20.17
C GLY A 643 -8.09 30.58 -21.46
N PRO A 644 -7.22 30.38 -22.46
CA PRO A 644 -7.60 29.95 -23.83
C PRO A 644 -8.29 28.57 -23.94
N LEU A 645 -8.65 27.92 -22.83
CA LEU A 645 -9.33 26.63 -22.76
C LEU A 645 -10.59 26.62 -21.86
N GLY A 646 -11.12 27.78 -21.45
CA GLY A 646 -12.30 27.87 -20.56
C GLY A 646 -13.62 27.26 -21.09
N PHE A 647 -13.63 26.76 -22.33
CA PHE A 647 -14.78 26.11 -22.95
C PHE A 647 -14.85 24.59 -22.74
N LEU A 648 -13.78 23.95 -22.24
CA LEU A 648 -13.78 22.51 -21.94
C LEU A 648 -14.29 22.25 -20.52
N PRO A 649 -15.24 21.32 -20.32
CA PRO A 649 -15.65 20.91 -18.97
C PRO A 649 -14.44 20.42 -18.17
N LYS A 650 -14.28 20.87 -16.92
CA LYS A 650 -13.20 20.42 -16.02
C LYS A 650 -13.11 18.88 -16.04
N ASN A 651 -11.91 18.35 -16.28
CA ASN A 651 -11.58 16.91 -16.35
C ASN A 651 -12.02 16.16 -17.62
N SER A 652 -12.51 16.85 -18.65
CA SER A 652 -12.94 16.20 -19.91
C SER A 652 -11.80 15.46 -20.60
N LEU A 653 -10.60 16.06 -20.66
CA LEU A 653 -9.42 15.42 -21.28
C LEU A 653 -8.91 14.23 -20.46
N VAL A 654 -9.03 14.29 -19.14
CA VAL A 654 -8.63 13.19 -18.23
C VAL A 654 -9.55 11.99 -18.43
N LEU A 655 -10.87 12.22 -18.52
CA LEU A 655 -11.85 11.17 -18.76
C LEU A 655 -11.67 10.54 -20.14
N ALA A 656 -11.41 11.35 -21.16
CA ALA A 656 -11.12 10.87 -22.51
C ALA A 656 -9.82 10.03 -22.55
N ALA A 657 -8.75 10.50 -21.90
CA ALA A 657 -7.49 9.76 -21.78
C ALA A 657 -7.69 8.42 -21.04
N ALA A 658 -8.46 8.41 -19.95
CA ALA A 658 -8.78 7.20 -19.21
C ALA A 658 -9.61 6.21 -20.03
N ALA A 659 -10.61 6.69 -20.78
CA ALA A 659 -11.47 5.85 -21.61
C ALA A 659 -10.69 5.22 -22.77
N ILE A 660 -9.90 6.01 -23.50
CA ILE A 660 -9.04 5.53 -24.60
C ILE A 660 -7.99 4.56 -24.05
N GLY A 661 -7.35 4.93 -22.94
CA GLY A 661 -6.35 4.10 -22.28
C GLY A 661 -6.90 2.76 -21.80
N SER A 662 -8.12 2.75 -21.24
CA SER A 662 -8.78 1.51 -20.81
C SER A 662 -9.08 0.59 -21.98
N VAL A 663 -9.53 1.13 -23.12
CA VAL A 663 -9.75 0.33 -24.34
C VAL A 663 -8.44 -0.26 -24.86
N ALA A 664 -7.36 0.51 -24.86
CA ALA A 664 -6.04 0.03 -25.26
C ALA A 664 -5.56 -1.14 -24.37
N VAL A 665 -5.64 -1.00 -23.05
CA VAL A 665 -5.28 -2.10 -22.12
C VAL A 665 -6.18 -3.32 -22.31
N LEU A 666 -7.50 -3.12 -22.46
CA LEU A 666 -8.45 -4.22 -22.67
C LEU A 666 -8.25 -4.95 -24.00
N SER A 667 -7.67 -4.30 -25.01
CA SER A 667 -7.36 -4.97 -26.28
C SER A 667 -6.28 -6.05 -26.15
N HIS A 668 -5.49 -6.01 -25.06
CA HIS A 668 -4.44 -6.98 -24.72
C HIS A 668 -4.85 -7.94 -23.58
N ALA A 669 -6.14 -8.02 -23.22
CA ALA A 669 -6.59 -8.82 -22.09
C ALA A 669 -6.30 -10.33 -22.24
N GLY A 670 -6.22 -10.84 -23.47
CA GLY A 670 -5.83 -12.22 -23.76
C GLY A 670 -4.37 -12.49 -23.36
N ALA A 671 -3.45 -11.65 -23.84
CA ALA A 671 -2.03 -11.68 -23.48
C ALA A 671 -1.78 -11.68 -21.97
N TYR A 672 -2.49 -10.80 -21.26
CA TYR A 672 -2.41 -10.74 -19.80
C TYR A 672 -2.89 -12.04 -19.15
N ALA A 673 -3.98 -12.63 -19.63
CA ALA A 673 -4.50 -13.88 -19.09
C ALA A 673 -3.53 -15.06 -19.31
N ASP A 674 -2.92 -15.16 -20.50
CA ASP A 674 -1.95 -16.19 -20.83
C ASP A 674 -0.68 -16.05 -19.98
N PHE A 675 -0.16 -14.82 -19.86
CA PHE A 675 0.95 -14.50 -18.95
C PHE A 675 0.66 -14.92 -17.52
N TYR A 676 -0.54 -14.63 -16.99
CA TYR A 676 -0.90 -15.04 -15.64
C TYR A 676 -0.96 -16.56 -15.49
N SER A 677 -1.47 -17.28 -16.49
CA SER A 677 -1.46 -18.74 -16.49
C SER A 677 -0.03 -19.28 -16.37
N SER A 678 0.91 -18.73 -17.15
CA SER A 678 2.31 -19.16 -17.12
C SER A 678 3.03 -18.80 -15.81
N ILE A 679 2.75 -17.63 -15.21
CA ILE A 679 3.26 -17.28 -13.88
C ILE A 679 2.75 -18.25 -12.80
N GLN A 680 1.48 -18.68 -12.88
CA GLN A 680 0.94 -19.67 -11.93
C GLN A 680 1.54 -21.06 -12.15
N GLU A 681 1.74 -21.48 -13.41
CA GLU A 681 2.41 -22.72 -13.76
C GLU A 681 3.84 -22.74 -13.21
N MET A 682 4.60 -21.65 -13.40
CA MET A 682 5.93 -21.47 -12.83
C MET A 682 5.91 -21.60 -11.31
N LYS A 683 5.02 -20.87 -10.63
CA LYS A 683 4.90 -20.90 -9.17
C LYS A 683 4.57 -22.29 -8.63
N ALA A 684 3.70 -23.03 -9.32
CA ALA A 684 3.26 -24.35 -8.91
C ALA A 684 4.36 -25.42 -9.07
N ASN A 685 5.25 -25.23 -10.04
CA ASN A 685 6.28 -26.21 -10.41
C ASN A 685 7.65 -25.92 -9.79
N VAL A 686 7.87 -24.73 -9.23
CA VAL A 686 9.12 -24.36 -8.55
C VAL A 686 9.14 -24.96 -7.14
N GLU A 687 10.22 -25.66 -6.78
CA GLU A 687 10.41 -26.25 -5.45
C GLU A 687 10.77 -25.20 -4.38
N ASP A 688 11.57 -24.18 -4.71
CA ASP A 688 11.95 -23.08 -3.82
C ASP A 688 11.27 -21.75 -4.21
N PRO A 689 10.40 -21.15 -3.37
CA PRO A 689 9.78 -19.85 -3.63
C PRO A 689 10.75 -18.71 -4.00
N ALA A 690 12.03 -18.81 -3.61
CA ALA A 690 13.07 -17.87 -4.00
C ALA A 690 13.29 -17.84 -5.52
N ASP A 691 13.28 -19.00 -6.16
CA ASP A 691 13.51 -19.13 -7.60
C ASP A 691 12.39 -18.51 -8.43
N PHE A 692 11.14 -18.65 -7.96
CA PHE A 692 9.99 -17.96 -8.54
C PHE A 692 10.14 -16.43 -8.44
N SER A 693 10.57 -15.94 -7.28
CA SER A 693 10.68 -14.50 -7.02
C SER A 693 11.83 -13.89 -7.82
N ALA A 694 12.97 -14.59 -7.94
CA ALA A 694 14.09 -14.18 -8.78
C ALA A 694 13.67 -14.10 -10.25
N ALA A 695 12.97 -15.10 -10.77
CA ALA A 695 12.45 -15.12 -12.13
C ALA A 695 11.44 -13.99 -12.39
N LEU A 696 10.50 -13.77 -11.46
CA LEU A 696 9.50 -12.71 -11.58
C LEU A 696 10.15 -11.32 -11.52
N ASN A 697 11.12 -11.11 -10.62
CA ASN A 697 11.85 -9.85 -10.53
C ASN A 697 12.66 -9.57 -11.79
N PHE A 698 13.32 -10.59 -12.35
CA PHE A 698 14.02 -10.50 -13.62
C PHE A 698 13.06 -10.08 -14.74
N TRP A 699 11.89 -10.71 -14.86
CA TRP A 699 10.86 -10.32 -15.83
C TRP A 699 10.33 -8.89 -15.60
N ILE A 700 10.02 -8.52 -14.35
CA ILE A 700 9.53 -7.17 -14.00
C ILE A 700 10.56 -6.10 -14.39
N PHE A 701 11.85 -6.35 -14.15
CA PHE A 701 12.91 -5.42 -14.51
C PHE A 701 12.85 -5.06 -16.01
N PHE A 702 12.67 -6.05 -16.89
CA PHE A 702 12.56 -5.80 -18.33
C PHE A 702 11.19 -5.26 -18.73
N ALA A 703 10.11 -5.82 -18.19
CA ALA A 703 8.74 -5.39 -18.46
C ALA A 703 8.48 -3.93 -18.03
N VAL A 704 9.23 -3.40 -17.06
CA VAL A 704 9.12 -2.01 -16.59
C VAL A 704 10.22 -1.13 -17.18
N GLY A 705 11.46 -1.63 -17.25
CA GLY A 705 12.62 -0.89 -17.73
C GLY A 705 12.53 -0.50 -19.20
N HIS A 706 12.15 -1.44 -20.07
CA HIS A 706 12.03 -1.17 -21.52
C HIS A 706 10.98 -0.10 -21.85
N PRO A 707 9.72 -0.17 -21.35
CA PRO A 707 8.72 0.87 -21.61
C PRO A 707 9.07 2.24 -21.03
N ILE A 708 9.97 2.34 -20.05
CA ILE A 708 10.46 3.62 -19.53
C ILE A 708 11.54 4.18 -20.45
N LEU A 709 12.45 3.33 -20.94
CA LEU A 709 13.57 3.74 -21.79
C LEU A 709 13.17 4.02 -23.24
N GLN A 710 12.25 3.26 -23.81
CA GLN A 710 11.81 3.40 -25.22
C GLN A 710 11.23 4.79 -25.54
N PRO A 711 10.33 5.37 -24.73
CA PRO A 711 9.87 6.74 -24.95
C PRO A 711 11.01 7.76 -24.85
N ILE A 712 12.01 7.54 -23.99
CA ILE A 712 13.18 8.44 -23.89
C ILE A 712 14.03 8.37 -25.16
N LEU A 713 14.24 7.17 -25.71
CA LEU A 713 14.95 6.95 -26.98
C LEU A 713 14.15 7.49 -28.17
N TRP A 714 12.85 7.25 -28.24
CA TRP A 714 11.97 7.78 -29.28
C TRP A 714 11.87 9.30 -29.23
N ILE A 715 11.73 9.87 -28.02
CA ILE A 715 11.82 11.31 -27.78
C ILE A 715 13.15 11.77 -28.38
N SER A 716 14.29 11.20 -27.96
CA SER A 716 15.62 11.49 -28.53
C SER A 716 15.63 11.53 -30.06
N ASP A 717 15.16 10.47 -30.72
CA ASP A 717 15.08 10.37 -32.19
C ASP A 717 14.25 11.50 -32.82
N VAL A 718 13.10 11.83 -32.22
CA VAL A 718 12.27 12.97 -32.64
C VAL A 718 12.96 14.32 -32.37
N LEU A 719 13.73 14.45 -31.29
CA LEU A 719 14.48 15.69 -30.98
C LEU A 719 15.52 15.96 -32.07
N HIS A 720 16.14 14.89 -32.58
CA HIS A 720 17.28 14.98 -33.48
C HIS A 720 16.91 14.92 -34.98
N GLY A 721 15.74 14.40 -35.34
CA GLY A 721 15.19 14.44 -36.70
C GLY A 721 14.40 15.71 -37.05
N SER A 722 14.20 16.62 -36.09
CA SER A 722 13.33 17.80 -36.29
C SER A 722 13.99 18.88 -37.18
N PRO A 723 13.34 19.32 -38.28
CA PRO A 723 13.93 20.31 -39.18
C PRO A 723 13.99 21.70 -38.52
N GLY A 724 15.15 22.35 -38.55
CA GLY A 724 15.33 23.73 -38.07
C GLY A 724 16.79 24.17 -37.95
N PRO A 725 17.05 25.48 -37.80
CA PRO A 725 18.40 25.99 -37.54
C PRO A 725 18.88 25.51 -36.17
N MET A 726 20.10 24.97 -36.12
CA MET A 726 20.72 24.47 -34.89
C MET A 726 21.12 25.62 -33.98
N VAL A 727 20.82 25.52 -32.69
CA VAL A 727 21.31 26.43 -31.65
C VAL A 727 22.59 25.83 -31.07
N GLY A 728 23.73 26.48 -31.34
CA GLY A 728 25.05 26.04 -30.88
C GLY A 728 25.47 24.66 -31.42
N ASP A 729 25.07 24.31 -32.66
CA ASP A 729 25.35 23.02 -33.33
C ASP A 729 24.81 21.77 -32.59
N LEU A 730 23.90 21.95 -31.62
CA LEU A 730 23.46 20.86 -30.73
C LEU A 730 22.00 20.44 -30.93
N VAL A 731 21.06 21.39 -31.04
CA VAL A 731 19.61 21.11 -31.12
C VAL A 731 18.87 22.11 -32.02
N PRO A 732 17.86 21.68 -32.81
CA PRO A 732 17.05 22.59 -33.64
C PRO A 732 16.28 23.63 -32.81
N LEU A 733 16.19 24.87 -33.29
CA LEU A 733 15.43 25.93 -32.60
C LEU A 733 13.93 25.61 -32.49
N THR A 734 13.38 24.95 -33.50
CA THR A 734 11.98 24.46 -33.54
C THR A 734 11.71 23.45 -32.44
N PHE A 735 12.71 22.62 -32.11
CA PHE A 735 12.67 21.68 -31.01
C PHE A 735 12.64 22.37 -29.64
N ILE A 736 13.52 23.33 -29.41
CA ILE A 736 13.55 24.13 -28.17
C ILE A 736 12.20 24.84 -27.98
N LEU A 737 11.69 25.49 -29.03
CA LEU A 737 10.41 26.20 -28.96
C LEU A 737 9.23 25.24 -28.74
N GLY A 738 9.21 24.09 -29.42
CA GLY A 738 8.19 23.06 -29.24
C GLY A 738 8.18 22.50 -27.82
N ASN A 739 9.35 22.24 -27.24
CA ASN A 739 9.45 21.75 -25.86
C ASN A 739 9.15 22.82 -24.84
N VAL A 740 9.58 24.06 -25.05
CA VAL A 740 9.17 25.17 -24.18
C VAL A 740 7.66 25.32 -24.19
N VAL A 741 7.00 25.19 -25.35
CA VAL A 741 5.54 25.24 -25.46
C VAL A 741 4.87 24.01 -24.83
N ALA A 742 5.36 22.79 -25.07
CA ALA A 742 4.80 21.56 -24.52
C ALA A 742 5.02 21.46 -23.01
N ILE A 743 6.24 21.74 -22.52
CA ILE A 743 6.57 21.86 -21.10
C ILE A 743 5.76 23.00 -20.50
N ALA A 744 5.59 24.15 -21.16
CA ALA A 744 4.71 25.20 -20.66
C ALA A 744 3.25 24.74 -20.59
N ALA A 745 2.74 24.03 -21.59
CA ALA A 745 1.38 23.49 -21.58
C ALA A 745 1.20 22.45 -20.45
N ILE A 746 2.11 21.48 -20.31
CA ILE A 746 2.09 20.48 -19.24
C ILE A 746 2.33 21.12 -17.87
N THR A 747 3.18 22.14 -17.77
CA THR A 747 3.51 22.79 -16.49
C THR A 747 2.39 23.72 -16.04
N TYR A 748 1.80 24.48 -16.97
CA TYR A 748 0.88 25.59 -16.68
C TYR A 748 -0.59 25.27 -16.95
N ILE A 749 -0.92 24.22 -17.73
CA ILE A 749 -2.30 23.81 -18.02
C ILE A 749 -2.57 22.49 -17.29
N ALA A 750 -3.21 22.59 -16.12
CA ALA A 750 -3.47 21.45 -15.25
C ALA A 750 -4.25 20.31 -15.92
N GLU A 751 -5.17 20.64 -16.84
CA GLU A 751 -5.97 19.64 -17.55
C GLU A 751 -5.14 18.82 -18.53
N ILE A 752 -4.22 19.45 -19.27
CA ILE A 752 -3.26 18.76 -20.16
C ILE A 752 -2.32 17.88 -19.33
N ARG A 753 -1.78 18.41 -18.22
CA ARG A 753 -0.89 17.65 -17.33
C ARG A 753 -1.55 16.38 -16.80
N ASN A 754 -2.78 16.50 -16.29
CA ASN A 754 -3.49 15.37 -15.72
C ASN A 754 -3.85 14.34 -16.80
N ALA A 755 -4.28 14.79 -17.98
CA ALA A 755 -4.57 13.91 -19.11
C ALA A 755 -3.30 13.19 -19.60
N VAL A 756 -2.16 13.86 -19.66
CA VAL A 756 -0.86 13.26 -20.01
C VAL A 756 -0.43 12.22 -18.97
N ASN A 757 -0.55 12.50 -17.67
CA ASN A 757 -0.21 11.52 -16.64
C ASN A 757 -1.09 10.26 -16.73
N VAL A 758 -2.40 10.42 -16.92
CA VAL A 758 -3.32 9.29 -17.10
C VAL A 758 -3.02 8.54 -18.39
N ALA A 759 -2.82 9.25 -19.49
CA ALA A 759 -2.44 8.66 -20.77
C ALA A 759 -1.11 7.90 -20.68
N ALA A 760 -0.11 8.42 -19.96
CA ALA A 760 1.18 7.76 -19.78
C ALA A 760 1.06 6.45 -19.01
N VAL A 761 0.24 6.41 -17.95
CA VAL A 761 -0.02 5.17 -17.20
C VAL A 761 -0.73 4.13 -18.07
N PHE A 762 -1.76 4.53 -18.80
CA PHE A 762 -2.46 3.59 -19.69
C PHE A 762 -1.61 3.17 -20.89
N ALA A 763 -0.78 4.08 -21.44
CA ALA A 763 0.17 3.75 -22.50
C ALA A 763 1.22 2.77 -22.00
N PHE A 764 1.69 2.91 -20.76
CA PHE A 764 2.59 1.95 -20.12
C PHE A 764 1.97 0.55 -20.04
N PHE A 765 0.75 0.43 -19.51
CA PHE A 765 0.05 -0.86 -19.47
C PHE A 765 -0.27 -1.39 -20.87
N ALA A 766 -0.74 -0.56 -21.80
CA ALA A 766 -0.98 -0.99 -23.17
C ALA A 766 0.30 -1.47 -23.85
N TYR A 767 1.45 -0.84 -23.58
CA TYR A 767 2.75 -1.24 -24.09
C TYR A 767 3.21 -2.58 -23.51
N ILE A 768 3.02 -2.83 -22.21
CA ILE A 768 3.26 -4.15 -21.60
C ILE A 768 2.35 -5.20 -22.25
N GLY A 769 1.05 -4.91 -22.39
CA GLY A 769 0.09 -5.80 -23.03
C GLY A 769 0.46 -6.12 -24.48
N ALA A 770 0.87 -5.12 -25.26
CA ALA A 770 1.39 -5.30 -26.60
C ALA A 770 2.68 -6.12 -26.63
N GLY A 771 3.54 -6.00 -25.61
CA GLY A 771 4.72 -6.84 -25.44
C GLY A 771 4.36 -8.29 -25.17
N LEU A 772 3.38 -8.53 -24.30
CA LEU A 772 2.83 -9.86 -24.04
C LEU A 772 2.13 -10.45 -25.27
N ASP A 773 1.60 -9.64 -26.18
CA ASP A 773 1.05 -10.10 -27.46
C ASP A 773 2.12 -10.34 -28.54
N GLY A 774 3.39 -10.01 -28.27
CA GLY A 774 4.46 -10.01 -29.27
C GLY A 774 4.25 -8.98 -30.39
N GLN A 775 3.40 -7.97 -30.16
CA GLN A 775 3.03 -6.94 -31.14
C GLN A 775 3.74 -5.61 -30.90
N ALA A 776 4.31 -5.41 -29.72
CA ALA A 776 5.06 -4.19 -29.41
C ALA A 776 6.32 -4.09 -30.27
N GLY A 777 6.59 -2.89 -30.77
CA GLY A 777 7.78 -2.60 -31.57
C GLY A 777 7.81 -3.21 -32.98
N MET A 778 6.73 -3.81 -33.50
CA MET A 778 6.73 -4.67 -34.71
C MET A 778 7.34 -6.07 -34.49
N GLY A 779 7.27 -6.59 -33.27
CA GLY A 779 7.87 -7.89 -32.87
C GLY A 779 9.15 -7.74 -32.03
N ASP A 780 9.61 -6.50 -31.84
CA ASP A 780 10.88 -6.16 -31.20
C ASP A 780 10.83 -6.17 -29.67
N PHE A 781 9.62 -6.20 -29.09
CA PHE A 781 9.42 -6.32 -27.65
C PHE A 781 8.43 -7.46 -27.41
N ASN A 782 8.96 -8.61 -27.03
CA ASN A 782 8.19 -9.81 -26.71
C ASN A 782 8.34 -10.10 -25.23
N LEU A 783 7.28 -10.00 -24.44
CA LEU A 783 7.25 -10.37 -23.02
C LEU A 783 6.60 -11.75 -22.81
N GLN A 784 6.29 -12.46 -23.90
CA GLN A 784 5.75 -13.80 -23.82
C GLN A 784 6.71 -14.71 -23.09
N ILE A 785 6.13 -15.49 -22.19
CA ILE A 785 6.86 -16.46 -21.42
C ILE A 785 7.08 -17.75 -22.26
N ASP A 786 6.16 -18.09 -23.16
CA ASP A 786 6.30 -19.20 -24.12
C ASP A 786 5.94 -18.67 -25.52
N ASP A 787 6.80 -18.90 -26.53
CA ASP A 787 6.57 -18.39 -27.89
C ASP A 787 5.57 -19.22 -28.67
N SER A 788 4.89 -18.57 -29.62
CA SER A 788 4.18 -19.27 -30.69
C SER A 788 5.04 -19.39 -31.94
N TYR A 789 5.33 -20.63 -32.35
CA TYR A 789 5.94 -20.92 -33.65
C TYR A 789 4.94 -21.67 -34.55
N LYS A 790 4.60 -21.08 -35.70
CA LYS A 790 3.61 -21.63 -36.66
C LYS A 790 2.26 -21.98 -35.99
N GLY A 791 1.85 -21.21 -34.98
CA GLY A 791 0.59 -21.40 -34.26
C GLY A 791 0.62 -22.48 -33.17
N GLN A 792 1.80 -23.01 -32.81
CA GLN A 792 2.00 -23.90 -31.68
C GLN A 792 2.80 -23.20 -30.60
N ILE A 793 2.35 -23.29 -29.34
CA ILE A 793 3.10 -22.77 -28.19
C ILE A 793 4.26 -23.72 -27.90
N VAL A 794 5.47 -23.18 -27.88
CA VAL A 794 6.70 -23.88 -27.55
C VAL A 794 6.98 -23.63 -26.07
N LYS A 795 6.88 -24.69 -25.26
CA LYS A 795 7.03 -24.59 -23.81
C LYS A 795 8.44 -24.92 -23.35
N GLY A 796 8.97 -24.11 -22.44
CA GLY A 796 10.23 -24.36 -21.75
C GLY A 796 11.48 -24.19 -22.63
N CYS A 797 12.64 -24.51 -22.05
CA CYS A 797 13.92 -24.48 -22.73
C CYS A 797 14.25 -25.86 -23.33
N PRO A 798 14.82 -25.93 -24.54
CA PRO A 798 15.31 -27.19 -25.08
C PRO A 798 16.47 -27.69 -24.23
N ALA A 799 16.60 -29.01 -24.09
CA ALA A 799 17.81 -29.58 -23.53
C ALA A 799 18.97 -29.37 -24.50
N TYR A 800 20.20 -29.20 -23.97
CA TYR A 800 21.38 -28.98 -24.82
C TYR A 800 21.54 -30.03 -25.92
N GLU A 801 21.28 -31.30 -25.62
CA GLU A 801 21.37 -32.40 -26.59
C GLU A 801 20.33 -32.35 -27.72
N GLU A 802 19.23 -31.62 -27.54
CA GLU A 802 18.19 -31.45 -28.56
C GLU A 802 18.60 -30.43 -29.63
N VAL A 803 19.44 -29.46 -29.26
CA VAL A 803 19.90 -28.40 -30.16
C VAL A 803 21.33 -28.59 -30.64
N ARG A 804 22.19 -29.23 -29.84
CA ARG A 804 23.62 -29.42 -30.11
C ARG A 804 23.89 -30.09 -31.47
N GLN A 805 24.77 -29.48 -32.25
CA GLN A 805 25.19 -30.02 -33.54
C GLN A 805 26.39 -30.99 -33.43
N PRO A 806 26.58 -31.92 -34.39
CA PRO A 806 27.71 -32.85 -34.39
C PRO A 806 29.09 -32.18 -34.34
N SER A 807 29.22 -30.92 -34.75
CA SER A 807 30.45 -30.11 -34.65
C SER A 807 30.96 -29.98 -33.21
N MET A 808 30.06 -30.10 -32.22
CA MET A 808 30.35 -29.97 -30.80
C MET A 808 30.93 -31.23 -30.15
N ASN A 809 31.00 -32.36 -30.87
CA ASN A 809 31.56 -33.62 -30.38
C ASN A 809 33.00 -33.49 -29.88
N ASP A 810 33.79 -32.71 -30.59
CA ASP A 810 35.17 -32.39 -30.23
C ASP A 810 35.32 -30.90 -29.94
N PHE A 811 34.39 -30.35 -29.16
CA PHE A 811 34.47 -28.96 -28.72
C PHE A 811 35.64 -28.76 -27.76
N ASP A 812 36.38 -27.68 -27.99
CA ASP A 812 37.58 -27.27 -27.30
C ASP A 812 37.41 -25.82 -26.85
N LEU A 813 37.21 -25.64 -25.56
CA LEU A 813 36.93 -24.34 -24.97
C LEU A 813 38.11 -23.37 -25.14
N GLU A 814 39.35 -23.86 -25.21
CA GLU A 814 40.52 -23.00 -25.37
C GLU A 814 40.50 -22.27 -26.71
N LYS A 815 40.01 -22.93 -27.78
CA LYS A 815 39.86 -22.37 -29.13
C LYS A 815 38.69 -21.39 -29.25
N TYR A 816 37.82 -21.36 -28.26
CA TYR A 816 36.69 -20.45 -28.21
C TYR A 816 37.08 -19.07 -27.67
N GLN A 817 38.23 -18.94 -27.01
CA GLN A 817 38.73 -17.66 -26.48
C GLN A 817 39.04 -16.62 -27.55
N GLY A 818 38.95 -15.35 -27.18
CA GLY A 818 39.26 -14.18 -27.99
C GLY A 818 38.02 -13.49 -28.54
N LEU A 819 38.24 -12.49 -29.37
CA LEU A 819 37.20 -11.62 -29.90
C LEU A 819 36.24 -12.32 -30.86
N TRP A 820 34.95 -12.18 -30.59
CA TRP A 820 33.83 -12.55 -31.46
C TRP A 820 33.04 -11.30 -31.81
N TYR A 821 32.52 -11.27 -33.03
CA TYR A 821 31.61 -10.25 -33.53
C TYR A 821 30.25 -10.90 -33.70
N GLU A 822 29.27 -10.37 -32.99
CA GLU A 822 27.88 -10.76 -33.18
C GLU A 822 27.36 -10.19 -34.51
N GLN A 823 26.75 -11.06 -35.31
CA GLN A 823 26.27 -10.74 -36.66
C GLN A 823 24.75 -10.69 -36.71
N LYS A 824 24.11 -11.58 -35.94
CA LYS A 824 22.67 -11.61 -35.72
C LYS A 824 22.39 -12.06 -34.29
N PHE A 825 21.31 -11.57 -33.71
CA PHE A 825 20.85 -12.02 -32.40
C PHE A 825 19.33 -12.14 -32.33
N HIS A 826 18.86 -12.91 -31.37
CA HIS A 826 17.48 -12.94 -30.89
C HIS A 826 17.54 -12.94 -29.38
N ASP A 827 17.52 -11.76 -28.78
CA ASP A 827 17.61 -11.54 -27.35
C ASP A 827 16.74 -10.33 -27.01
N TRP A 828 15.61 -10.58 -26.35
CA TRP A 828 14.67 -9.58 -25.82
C TRP A 828 15.25 -8.63 -24.76
N THR A 829 16.40 -8.94 -24.18
CA THR A 829 17.09 -8.06 -23.22
C THR A 829 18.10 -7.14 -23.90
N GLN A 830 18.44 -7.43 -25.15
CA GLN A 830 19.35 -6.66 -25.99
C GLN A 830 18.55 -5.69 -26.89
N PHE A 831 18.98 -4.43 -26.96
CA PHE A 831 18.32 -3.42 -27.80
C PHE A 831 18.51 -3.75 -29.29
N LYS A 832 17.47 -3.63 -30.12
CA LYS A 832 17.60 -3.83 -31.58
C LYS A 832 18.57 -2.85 -32.24
N GLU A 833 18.78 -1.68 -31.64
CA GLU A 833 19.73 -0.66 -32.08
C GLU A 833 21.16 -0.88 -31.57
N VAL A 834 21.56 -2.12 -31.27
CA VAL A 834 22.96 -2.46 -31.01
C VAL A 834 23.77 -2.51 -32.31
N TYR A 835 24.95 -1.90 -32.25
CA TYR A 835 25.93 -1.85 -33.33
C TYR A 835 27.23 -2.53 -32.87
N ASP A 836 28.06 -2.97 -33.81
CA ASP A 836 29.38 -3.61 -33.63
C ASP A 836 29.51 -4.38 -32.29
N THR A 837 28.53 -5.25 -32.02
CA THR A 837 28.49 -5.99 -30.76
C THR A 837 29.58 -7.05 -30.77
N THR A 838 30.45 -7.00 -29.76
CA THR A 838 31.60 -7.90 -29.65
C THR A 838 31.67 -8.56 -28.30
N LEU A 839 32.06 -9.83 -28.29
CA LEU A 839 32.30 -10.63 -27.10
C LEU A 839 33.80 -10.96 -27.06
N ASP A 840 34.56 -10.36 -26.13
CA ASP A 840 35.98 -10.71 -25.92
C ASP A 840 36.11 -11.71 -24.78
N ILE A 841 36.03 -12.99 -25.15
CA ILE A 841 35.96 -14.11 -24.23
C ILE A 841 37.36 -14.50 -23.74
N LYS A 842 37.59 -14.44 -22.43
CA LYS A 842 38.86 -14.83 -21.80
C LYS A 842 38.63 -15.90 -20.75
N LEU A 843 39.39 -17.00 -20.78
CA LEU A 843 39.33 -17.99 -19.70
C LEU A 843 40.08 -17.51 -18.46
N THR A 844 39.54 -17.80 -17.29
CA THR A 844 40.22 -17.61 -16.01
C THR A 844 41.35 -18.62 -15.85
N ASP A 845 42.32 -18.32 -14.98
CA ASP A 845 43.39 -19.25 -14.61
C ASP A 845 42.84 -20.63 -14.21
N GLY A 846 43.25 -21.67 -14.96
CA GLY A 846 42.79 -23.05 -14.77
C GLY A 846 41.55 -23.46 -15.57
N GLY A 847 41.03 -22.60 -16.46
CA GLY A 847 39.99 -22.95 -17.46
C GLY A 847 38.63 -23.30 -16.87
N ARG A 848 38.36 -22.92 -15.61
CA ARG A 848 37.10 -23.22 -14.90
C ARG A 848 36.06 -22.10 -14.97
N GLY A 849 36.40 -20.99 -15.60
CA GLY A 849 35.48 -19.89 -15.86
C GLY A 849 35.94 -19.08 -17.06
N TRP A 850 35.05 -18.21 -17.52
CA TRP A 850 35.35 -17.19 -18.50
C TRP A 850 34.92 -15.81 -18.00
N ILE A 851 35.53 -14.79 -18.58
CA ILE A 851 35.09 -13.41 -18.50
C ILE A 851 34.75 -13.04 -19.94
N ASP A 852 33.49 -12.68 -20.16
CA ASP A 852 33.04 -12.11 -21.42
C ASP A 852 32.93 -10.60 -21.25
N ASP A 853 33.80 -9.88 -21.97
CA ASP A 853 33.68 -8.44 -22.13
C ASP A 853 32.73 -8.16 -23.30
N PHE A 854 31.43 -8.15 -22.97
CA PHE A 854 30.34 -7.85 -23.90
C PHE A 854 30.32 -6.35 -24.17
N ALA A 855 30.89 -5.96 -25.30
CA ALA A 855 31.00 -4.57 -25.72
C ALA A 855 30.01 -4.25 -26.83
N VAL A 856 29.15 -3.27 -26.60
CA VAL A 856 28.29 -2.68 -27.62
C VAL A 856 28.93 -1.37 -28.08
N LYS A 857 29.47 -1.33 -29.30
CA LYS A 857 30.10 -0.13 -29.88
C LYS A 857 29.39 0.24 -31.17
N GLY A 858 29.12 1.50 -31.45
CA GLY A 858 28.86 1.85 -32.84
C GLY A 858 28.16 3.17 -33.11
N PRO A 859 28.06 3.51 -34.41
CA PRO A 859 27.58 4.79 -34.88
C PRO A 859 26.08 4.89 -34.70
N ALA A 860 25.60 6.11 -34.81
CA ALA A 860 24.21 6.44 -34.67
C ALA A 860 23.25 5.66 -35.58
N PRO A 861 22.06 5.25 -35.10
CA PRO A 861 21.11 4.53 -35.94
C PRO A 861 20.70 5.39 -37.13
N ASP A 862 20.35 4.74 -38.26
CA ASP A 862 19.89 5.43 -39.47
C ASP A 862 18.69 6.37 -39.19
N SER A 863 17.92 6.06 -38.13
CA SER A 863 16.81 6.88 -37.64
C SER A 863 17.26 8.17 -36.94
N ALA A 864 18.47 8.22 -36.38
CA ALA A 864 18.96 9.35 -35.60
C ALA A 864 20.50 9.54 -35.63
N PRO A 865 21.11 9.74 -36.81
CA PRO A 865 22.56 9.78 -37.01
C PRO A 865 23.32 10.86 -36.19
N LEU A 866 22.61 11.84 -35.63
CA LEU A 866 23.18 12.99 -34.91
C LEU A 866 23.01 12.93 -33.38
N SER A 867 22.14 12.05 -32.88
CA SER A 867 21.80 11.91 -31.45
C SER A 867 22.73 10.93 -30.75
N TRP A 868 23.01 9.82 -31.44
CA TRP A 868 23.63 8.67 -30.84
C TRP A 868 25.14 8.77 -30.84
N ASP A 869 25.77 9.51 -31.75
CA ASP A 869 27.18 9.90 -31.63
C ASP A 869 27.46 10.71 -30.34
N LYS A 870 26.41 11.17 -29.64
CA LYS A 870 26.47 11.90 -28.36
C LYS A 870 25.97 11.07 -27.16
N SER A 871 25.61 9.80 -27.37
CA SER A 871 25.15 8.87 -26.34
C SER A 871 26.32 8.28 -25.53
N PRO A 872 26.18 8.02 -24.20
CA PRO A 872 27.19 7.34 -23.41
C PRO A 872 27.55 5.94 -23.96
N VAL A 873 26.59 5.28 -24.64
CA VAL A 873 26.70 3.94 -25.23
C VAL A 873 27.49 3.95 -26.55
N ALA A 874 27.58 5.10 -27.23
CA ALA A 874 28.19 5.25 -28.55
C ALA A 874 29.68 4.89 -28.60
N ASN A 875 30.37 4.97 -27.45
CA ASN A 875 31.80 4.70 -27.33
C ASN A 875 32.12 3.33 -26.71
N GLY A 876 31.13 2.43 -26.61
CA GLY A 876 31.28 1.16 -25.91
C GLY A 876 30.57 1.18 -24.57
N ALA A 877 29.35 0.62 -24.49
CA ALA A 877 28.90 0.07 -23.23
C ALA A 877 29.56 -1.31 -23.09
N HIS A 878 30.34 -1.48 -22.04
CA HIS A 878 30.98 -2.75 -21.70
C HIS A 878 30.23 -3.36 -20.53
N TYR A 879 29.70 -4.57 -20.73
CA TYR A 879 29.10 -5.38 -19.70
C TYR A 879 30.01 -6.58 -19.47
N PHE A 880 30.40 -6.80 -18.22
CA PHE A 880 31.17 -7.99 -17.88
C PHE A 880 30.18 -9.09 -17.47
N LEU A 881 30.13 -10.14 -18.29
CA LEU A 881 29.42 -11.36 -17.95
C LEU A 881 30.43 -12.39 -17.47
N PHE A 882 30.12 -13.00 -16.34
CA PHE A 882 30.99 -14.00 -15.72
C PHE A 882 30.38 -15.37 -15.94
N GLY A 883 31.16 -16.28 -16.50
CA GLY A 883 30.74 -17.66 -16.72
C GLY A 883 31.61 -18.63 -15.96
N ARG A 884 31.00 -19.71 -15.47
CA ARG A 884 31.73 -20.86 -14.93
C ARG A 884 31.50 -22.09 -15.80
N VAL A 885 32.55 -22.90 -15.91
CA VAL A 885 32.51 -24.21 -16.54
C VAL A 885 32.26 -25.24 -15.45
N ASP A 886 31.08 -25.85 -15.43
CA ASP A 886 30.81 -26.94 -14.51
C ASP A 886 31.40 -28.24 -15.09
N PRO A 887 32.27 -28.97 -14.37
CA PRO A 887 32.83 -30.22 -14.86
C PRO A 887 31.77 -31.32 -15.07
N ASN A 888 30.57 -31.17 -14.50
CA ASN A 888 29.46 -32.10 -14.69
C ASN A 888 28.61 -31.78 -15.91
N ASP A 889 28.72 -30.58 -16.47
CA ASP A 889 27.99 -30.20 -17.67
C ASP A 889 28.69 -30.75 -18.94
N PRO A 890 27.92 -31.15 -19.98
CA PRO A 890 28.47 -31.43 -21.29
C PRO A 890 29.33 -30.29 -21.84
N LYS A 891 30.38 -30.64 -22.60
CA LYS A 891 31.22 -29.65 -23.28
C LYS A 891 30.37 -28.74 -24.18
N GLY A 892 30.53 -27.44 -24.02
CA GLY A 892 29.78 -26.40 -24.72
C GLY A 892 28.63 -25.79 -23.92
N ILE A 893 28.36 -26.26 -22.69
CA ILE A 893 27.49 -25.54 -21.75
C ILE A 893 28.34 -24.70 -20.81
N LEU A 894 27.92 -23.45 -20.62
CA LEU A 894 28.55 -22.49 -19.72
C LEU A 894 27.48 -21.92 -18.80
N ARG A 895 27.77 -21.82 -17.51
CA ARG A 895 26.84 -21.24 -16.53
C ARG A 895 27.19 -19.77 -16.37
N GLU A 896 26.42 -18.91 -17.00
CA GLU A 896 26.63 -17.48 -17.06
C GLU A 896 25.85 -16.77 -15.95
N LYS A 897 26.49 -15.85 -15.24
CA LYS A 897 25.89 -15.05 -14.19
C LYS A 897 25.85 -13.59 -14.64
N GLY A 898 24.63 -13.07 -14.76
CA GLY A 898 24.34 -11.70 -15.14
C GLY A 898 22.99 -11.29 -14.57
N PHE A 899 22.80 -9.99 -14.31
CA PHE A 899 21.51 -9.43 -13.90
C PHE A 899 20.88 -10.09 -12.65
N GLY A 900 21.71 -10.60 -11.73
CA GLY A 900 21.27 -11.24 -10.49
C GLY A 900 20.84 -12.70 -10.60
N VAL A 901 20.96 -13.32 -11.78
CA VAL A 901 20.60 -14.74 -12.01
C VAL A 901 21.75 -15.51 -12.68
N GLU A 902 21.81 -16.83 -12.46
CA GLU A 902 22.69 -17.74 -13.21
C GLU A 902 21.83 -18.55 -14.20
N PHE A 903 22.23 -18.55 -15.47
CA PHE A 903 21.55 -19.26 -16.55
C PHE A 903 22.54 -20.02 -17.44
N PRO A 904 22.11 -21.12 -18.08
CA PRO A 904 22.97 -21.82 -19.02
C PRO A 904 23.05 -21.08 -20.37
N ASN A 905 24.26 -20.93 -20.88
CA ASN A 905 24.61 -20.49 -22.23
C ASN A 905 25.17 -21.68 -23.01
N TYR A 906 24.43 -22.16 -24.00
CA TYR A 906 24.79 -23.28 -24.86
C TYR A 906 25.53 -22.80 -26.10
N ILE A 907 26.73 -23.30 -26.33
CA ILE A 907 27.40 -23.20 -27.63
C ILE A 907 26.87 -24.36 -28.46
N VAL A 908 25.96 -24.07 -29.39
CA VAL A 908 25.17 -25.11 -30.08
C VAL A 908 25.89 -25.65 -31.31
N ASP A 909 26.62 -24.78 -32.01
CA ASP A 909 27.34 -25.09 -33.25
C ASP A 909 28.63 -24.26 -33.35
N VAL A 910 29.65 -24.84 -33.98
CA VAL A 910 30.89 -24.13 -34.35
C VAL A 910 31.35 -24.56 -35.74
N LYS A 911 31.79 -23.60 -36.55
CA LYS A 911 32.43 -23.87 -37.84
C LYS A 911 33.94 -23.76 -37.71
N LYS A 912 34.64 -24.85 -38.00
CA LYS A 912 36.10 -24.94 -37.93
C LYS A 912 36.72 -24.46 -39.25
N ASP A 913 37.82 -23.74 -39.17
CA ASP A 913 38.74 -23.55 -40.29
C ASP A 913 39.35 -24.92 -40.66
N PRO A 914 39.25 -25.37 -41.92
CA PRO A 914 39.75 -26.67 -42.33
C PRO A 914 41.29 -26.79 -42.30
N GLU A 915 42.01 -25.67 -42.39
CA GLU A 915 43.48 -25.61 -42.38
C GLU A 915 44.05 -25.53 -40.96
N THR A 916 43.47 -24.67 -40.11
CA THR A 916 44.00 -24.42 -38.75
C THR A 916 43.28 -25.19 -37.65
N GLY A 917 42.03 -25.62 -37.90
CA GLY A 917 41.16 -26.21 -36.89
C GLY A 917 40.66 -25.21 -35.83
N GLU A 918 40.86 -23.91 -36.04
CA GLU A 918 40.33 -22.82 -35.21
C GLU A 918 38.83 -22.57 -35.49
N TYR A 919 38.11 -22.00 -34.53
CA TYR A 919 36.69 -21.70 -34.69
C TYR A 919 36.49 -20.33 -35.34
N LYS A 920 35.73 -20.29 -36.44
CA LYS A 920 35.46 -19.09 -37.24
C LYS A 920 34.05 -18.53 -37.09
N GLU A 921 33.08 -19.39 -36.84
CA GLU A 921 31.68 -19.04 -36.60
C GLU A 921 31.17 -19.86 -35.42
N ALA A 922 30.24 -19.30 -34.65
CA ALA A 922 29.58 -19.99 -33.55
C ALA A 922 28.11 -19.57 -33.44
N ILE A 923 27.27 -20.47 -32.94
CA ILE A 923 25.89 -20.17 -32.55
C ILE A 923 25.78 -20.42 -31.04
N GLN A 924 25.38 -19.39 -30.30
CA GLN A 924 25.04 -19.49 -28.88
C GLN A 924 23.54 -19.50 -28.66
N PHE A 925 23.11 -20.16 -27.59
CA PHE A 925 21.73 -20.22 -27.13
C PHE A 925 21.67 -20.18 -25.61
N GLN A 926 21.22 -19.06 -25.07
CA GLN A 926 20.95 -18.85 -23.66
C GLN A 926 19.46 -19.10 -23.42
N CYS A 927 19.12 -19.89 -22.42
CA CYS A 927 17.73 -20.13 -22.07
C CYS A 927 17.57 -20.39 -20.57
N LEU A 928 16.78 -19.56 -19.89
CA LEU A 928 16.45 -19.72 -18.48
C LEU A 928 15.04 -20.29 -18.35
N GLU A 929 14.94 -21.51 -17.83
CA GLU A 929 13.67 -22.10 -17.43
C GLU A 929 13.54 -22.10 -15.90
N ARG A 930 12.35 -21.75 -15.40
CA ARG A 930 11.95 -21.96 -14.00
C ARG A 930 10.55 -22.54 -13.97
N GLY A 931 10.34 -23.61 -13.21
CA GLY A 931 9.01 -24.22 -13.06
C GLY A 931 8.34 -24.64 -14.37
N GLY A 932 9.09 -25.15 -15.36
CA GLY A 932 8.51 -25.56 -16.65
C GLY A 932 8.23 -24.42 -17.61
N VAL A 933 8.71 -23.21 -17.28
CA VAL A 933 8.32 -21.96 -17.90
C VAL A 933 9.56 -21.16 -18.29
N ARG A 934 9.63 -20.68 -19.53
CA ARG A 934 10.81 -20.00 -20.07
C ARG A 934 10.78 -18.51 -19.70
N VAL A 935 11.79 -18.09 -18.94
CA VAL A 935 11.88 -16.76 -18.31
C VAL A 935 12.84 -15.86 -19.08
N PHE A 936 13.83 -16.44 -19.77
CA PHE A 936 14.81 -15.75 -20.61
C PHE A 936 15.18 -16.60 -21.83
N GLU A 937 15.25 -16.04 -23.02
CA GLU A 937 15.97 -16.60 -24.17
C GLU A 937 16.88 -15.59 -24.88
N GLY A 938 18.03 -16.06 -25.35
CA GLY A 938 19.00 -15.31 -26.15
C GLY A 938 19.67 -16.23 -27.18
N ILE A 939 19.71 -15.84 -28.46
CA ILE A 939 20.44 -16.58 -29.52
C ILE A 939 21.41 -15.62 -30.17
N ASN A 940 22.70 -15.97 -30.21
CA ASN A 940 23.73 -15.10 -30.81
C ASN A 940 24.45 -15.84 -31.94
N PHE A 941 24.46 -15.24 -33.14
CA PHE A 941 25.25 -15.70 -34.29
C PHE A 941 26.54 -14.91 -34.32
N MET A 942 27.65 -15.59 -34.10
CA MET A 942 28.94 -14.95 -33.92
C MET A 942 29.96 -15.37 -34.97
N SER A 943 30.88 -14.46 -35.27
CA SER A 943 31.99 -14.69 -36.18
C SER A 943 33.30 -14.10 -35.66
N ARG A 944 34.43 -14.67 -36.06
CA ARG A 944 35.74 -14.04 -35.88
C ARG A 944 35.98 -12.88 -36.86
N ASN A 945 35.18 -12.79 -37.92
CA ASN A 945 35.22 -11.69 -38.86
C ASN A 945 34.20 -10.61 -38.45
N PRO A 946 34.57 -9.33 -38.39
CA PRO A 946 33.61 -8.25 -38.14
C PRO A 946 32.50 -8.16 -39.18
N THR A 947 32.71 -8.71 -40.38
CA THR A 947 31.73 -8.67 -41.47
C THR A 947 31.37 -10.07 -41.96
N MET A 948 30.11 -10.28 -42.30
CA MET A 948 29.60 -11.53 -42.84
C MET A 948 28.69 -11.28 -44.06
N THR A 949 28.89 -12.06 -45.11
CA THR A 949 28.04 -12.01 -46.30
C THR A 949 26.67 -12.62 -46.03
N ASP A 950 25.64 -12.22 -46.78
CA ASP A 950 24.30 -12.78 -46.62
C ASP A 950 24.27 -14.30 -46.83
N SER A 951 25.11 -14.83 -47.73
CA SER A 951 25.24 -16.28 -47.94
C SER A 951 25.84 -17.02 -46.75
N GLU A 952 26.73 -16.38 -45.99
CA GLU A 952 27.31 -16.96 -44.77
C GLU A 952 26.29 -16.93 -43.63
N LEU A 953 25.54 -15.83 -43.49
CA LEU A 953 24.42 -15.72 -42.55
C LEU A 953 23.31 -16.72 -42.86
N ASP A 954 22.93 -16.90 -44.13
CA ASP A 954 21.97 -17.91 -44.56
C ASP A 954 22.46 -19.33 -44.22
N ALA A 955 23.77 -19.56 -44.28
CA ALA A 955 24.34 -20.83 -43.87
C ALA A 955 24.24 -21.03 -42.36
N MET A 956 24.43 -19.98 -41.54
CA MET A 956 24.20 -20.06 -40.09
C MET A 956 22.73 -20.33 -39.77
N HIS A 957 21.78 -19.65 -40.42
CA HIS A 957 20.35 -19.94 -40.24
C HIS A 957 19.96 -21.37 -40.60
N LYS A 958 20.57 -21.96 -41.64
CA LYS A 958 20.34 -23.38 -41.97
C LYS A 958 20.89 -24.32 -40.91
N ARG A 959 22.02 -23.99 -40.29
CA ARG A 959 22.57 -24.78 -39.16
C ARG A 959 21.69 -24.64 -37.91
N ALA A 960 21.17 -23.44 -37.63
CA ALA A 960 20.19 -23.23 -36.57
C ALA A 960 18.86 -23.97 -36.82
N GLU A 961 18.40 -24.03 -38.08
CA GLU A 961 17.23 -24.83 -38.47
C GLU A 961 17.46 -26.32 -38.22
N GLN A 962 18.62 -26.83 -38.63
CA GLN A 962 19.03 -28.22 -38.41
C GLN A 962 19.20 -28.54 -36.92
N ALA A 963 19.57 -27.56 -36.12
CA ALA A 963 19.58 -27.60 -34.66
C ALA A 963 18.19 -27.50 -34.02
N GLY A 964 17.11 -27.38 -34.81
CA GLY A 964 15.77 -27.26 -34.26
C GLY A 964 15.57 -25.98 -33.45
N MET A 965 16.34 -24.92 -33.70
CA MET A 965 16.29 -23.67 -32.94
C MET A 965 15.23 -22.67 -33.44
N TYR A 966 14.62 -22.93 -34.61
CA TYR A 966 13.59 -22.05 -35.18
C TYR A 966 12.36 -21.83 -34.28
N PRO A 967 11.85 -22.84 -33.55
CA PRO A 967 10.77 -22.63 -32.60
C PRO A 967 11.11 -21.68 -31.45
N TYR A 968 12.39 -21.41 -31.22
CA TYR A 968 12.92 -20.56 -30.14
C TYR A 968 13.49 -19.24 -30.66
N GLY A 969 13.07 -18.77 -31.84
CA GLY A 969 13.46 -17.46 -32.36
C GLY A 969 14.64 -17.42 -33.35
N ALA A 970 15.26 -18.56 -33.68
CA ALA A 970 16.42 -18.56 -34.59
C ALA A 970 16.10 -18.43 -36.10
N SER A 971 14.83 -18.18 -36.44
CA SER A 971 14.41 -18.02 -37.83
C SER A 971 14.91 -16.68 -38.41
N PRO A 972 15.12 -16.59 -39.74
CA PRO A 972 15.58 -15.36 -40.38
C PRO A 972 14.75 -14.12 -40.05
N GLU A 973 13.44 -14.29 -39.85
CA GLU A 973 12.48 -13.23 -39.57
C GLU A 973 12.46 -12.79 -38.11
N GLN A 974 12.87 -13.64 -37.18
CA GLN A 974 12.85 -13.37 -35.73
C GLN A 974 14.20 -12.88 -35.20
N MET A 975 15.29 -13.05 -35.96
CA MET A 975 16.64 -12.59 -35.56
C MET A 975 16.96 -11.21 -36.15
N HIS A 976 17.42 -10.30 -35.30
CA HIS A 976 17.92 -8.98 -35.66
C HIS A 976 19.34 -9.07 -36.19
N ARG A 977 19.65 -8.35 -37.28
CA ARG A 977 21.01 -8.20 -37.78
C ARG A 977 21.71 -7.10 -37.00
N VAL A 978 22.87 -7.42 -36.42
CA VAL A 978 23.73 -6.42 -35.79
C VAL A 978 24.26 -5.52 -36.88
N ALA A 979 24.00 -4.23 -36.75
CA ALA A 979 24.49 -3.26 -37.72
C ALA A 979 25.99 -3.02 -37.49
N THR A 980 26.74 -2.97 -38.59
CA THR A 980 28.21 -2.82 -38.54
C THR A 980 28.62 -1.45 -39.05
N ARG A 981 29.61 -0.85 -38.40
CA ARG A 981 30.19 0.40 -38.85
C ARG A 981 31.09 0.17 -40.07
N PRO A 982 30.96 0.96 -41.14
CA PRO A 982 31.91 0.93 -42.23
C PRO A 982 33.32 1.21 -41.72
N ILE A 983 34.29 0.41 -42.14
CA ILE A 983 35.71 0.49 -41.73
C ILE A 983 36.28 1.90 -41.93
N ASP A 984 35.76 2.66 -42.89
CA ASP A 984 36.23 4.01 -43.26
C ASP A 984 35.38 5.16 -42.68
N ALA A 985 34.44 4.89 -41.77
CA ALA A 985 33.57 5.92 -41.20
C ALA A 985 34.35 6.91 -40.28
N PRO A 986 34.05 8.23 -40.29
CA PRO A 986 34.77 9.25 -39.50
C PRO A 986 34.76 8.97 -37.99
N PRO A 987 35.84 9.28 -37.23
CA PRO A 987 35.89 9.04 -35.78
C PRO A 987 34.76 9.77 -35.03
N ILE A 988 34.24 9.13 -33.98
CA ILE A 988 33.10 9.62 -33.16
C ILE A 988 33.54 10.87 -32.38
N ASP A 989 32.69 11.91 -32.36
CA ASP A 989 32.93 13.16 -31.59
C ASP A 989 32.53 12.98 -30.12
N ASN A 990 33.51 13.13 -29.21
CA ASN A 990 33.41 12.76 -27.80
C ASN A 990 33.15 13.95 -26.85
N SER A 991 32.72 15.10 -27.36
CA SER A 991 32.52 16.33 -26.57
C SER A 991 31.54 16.19 -25.38
N TRP A 992 30.57 15.29 -25.45
CA TRP A 992 29.62 14.99 -24.37
C TRP A 992 30.22 14.17 -23.22
N GLN A 993 31.12 13.23 -23.49
CA GLN A 993 31.79 12.45 -22.43
C GLN A 993 32.72 13.32 -21.58
N ALA A 994 33.30 14.38 -22.15
CA ALA A 994 34.03 15.38 -21.37
C ALA A 994 33.12 16.09 -20.34
N MET A 995 31.84 16.31 -20.68
CA MET A 995 30.84 16.86 -19.76
C MET A 995 30.43 15.84 -18.69
N TRP A 996 30.22 14.57 -19.04
CA TRP A 996 29.85 13.51 -18.08
C TRP A 996 30.95 13.21 -17.07
N ARG A 997 32.21 13.15 -17.52
CA ARG A 997 33.40 13.08 -16.65
C ARG A 997 33.53 14.32 -15.77
N PHE A 998 33.17 15.50 -16.29
CA PHE A 998 33.16 16.74 -15.52
C PHE A 998 32.12 16.73 -14.38
N ILE A 999 30.98 16.05 -14.56
CA ILE A 999 29.94 15.90 -13.52
C ILE A 999 30.04 14.59 -12.70
N GLY A 1000 31.05 13.74 -12.97
CA GLY A 1000 31.40 12.59 -12.14
C GLY A 1000 30.55 11.32 -12.31
N VAL A 1001 29.86 11.15 -13.44
CA VAL A 1001 29.02 9.96 -13.69
C VAL A 1001 29.86 8.70 -13.97
N ASP A 1002 31.06 8.87 -14.52
CA ASP A 1002 32.05 7.81 -14.68
C ASP A 1002 32.40 7.15 -13.34
N LYS A 1003 32.54 7.93 -12.27
CA LYS A 1003 32.80 7.40 -10.92
C LYS A 1003 31.62 6.63 -10.32
N LEU A 1004 30.38 6.95 -10.72
CA LEU A 1004 29.19 6.25 -10.27
C LEU A 1004 29.08 4.87 -10.93
N LEU A 1005 29.42 4.76 -12.21
CA LEU A 1005 29.46 3.49 -12.94
C LEU A 1005 30.62 2.60 -12.46
N GLU A 1006 31.76 3.21 -12.13
CA GLU A 1006 32.90 2.52 -11.51
C GLU A 1006 32.51 1.94 -10.14
N LEU A 1007 31.83 2.72 -9.28
CA LEU A 1007 31.29 2.24 -7.99
C LEU A 1007 30.24 1.11 -8.13
N LEU A 1008 29.40 1.16 -9.16
CA LEU A 1008 28.44 0.09 -9.47
C LEU A 1008 29.16 -1.19 -9.94
N THR A 1009 30.24 -1.04 -10.71
CA THR A 1009 31.06 -2.16 -11.18
C THR A 1009 31.82 -2.81 -10.02
N GLU A 1010 32.47 -2.00 -9.16
CA GLU A 1010 33.13 -2.49 -7.93
C GLU A 1010 32.13 -3.19 -6.99
N SER A 1011 30.92 -2.65 -6.85
CA SER A 1011 29.85 -3.28 -6.05
C SER A 1011 29.35 -4.61 -6.63
N ILE A 1012 29.43 -4.81 -7.94
CA ILE A 1012 29.03 -6.05 -8.62
C ILE A 1012 30.16 -7.08 -8.56
N GLU A 1013 31.42 -6.64 -8.67
CA GLU A 1013 32.61 -7.49 -8.56
C GLU A 1013 32.84 -8.02 -7.13
N ASP A 1014 32.54 -7.22 -6.09
CA ASP A 1014 32.60 -7.66 -4.69
C ASP A 1014 31.39 -8.54 -4.26
N GLY A 1015 30.33 -8.61 -5.07
CA GLY A 1015 29.11 -9.40 -4.83
C GLY A 1015 29.19 -10.89 -5.18
N GLY A 1016 30.40 -11.47 -5.18
CA GLY A 1016 30.65 -12.86 -5.55
C GLY A 1016 31.85 -13.52 -4.88
N ARG A 1017 32.37 -12.95 -3.79
CA ARG A 1017 33.34 -13.59 -2.90
C ARG A 1017 32.81 -13.75 -1.48
#